data_AF-A0A3D8QTB5-F1
#
_entry.id   AF-A0A3D8QTB5-F1
#
_cell.length_a   1.000
_cell.length_b   1.000
_cell.length_c   1.000
_cell.angle_alpha   90.00
_cell.angle_beta   90.00
_cell.angle_gamma   90.00
#
_symmetry.space_group_name_H-M   'P 1'
#
loop_
_entity.id
_entity.type
_entity.pdbx_description
1 polymer ?
#
loop_
_entity_poly.entity_id
_entity_poly.type
_entity_poly.pdbx_seq_one_letter_code
_entity_poly.pdbx_strand_id
1 'polypeptide(L)'
;MSSSAKSVRGSAVYKKKDGTLSIAKDHKSLLWIPLQYKDGVSGVTVAIAHITNLQQTPESAAKVMLKIFEKSPDAPEAVTHIFQFNSTTDPRGEANAIKDVLTTLISEIKAGDVPTLAAGTSNGGASSAAMAMASAVASKPSGGSSRWYDDAHLKTDIELQQSLMKKDPALHRTYMEARRTKPDTISDSQFNSQFWSTRTNILRAHAVETNQKRGSYNVLSAVKPRQVDGELKMNISAEQVQLIFSQHPLVKRVYDENVPKLNEMEFWSRFFLSRLFKKLKGERITEADSTDPTFDRYLDARNDEGNAQRLLGAHIPHIIDLEGNEENQGGFKSGNRKDFTMRPGSAAKVPIVRTLNSLSEKIMAQVAPSDINPADPIGLDEETFNSLALRDLQGDTEENRIMLNIKEQSRFFSNEKTEVSAEAKAYAKQVPSEVLFDLQTDIDPTVMEHDAAGGLNLRVAIGVLEDSDSEDDETEKTAHVGSKSSLADAQKQILEGISARRQEINGSNSTTSLAGLSQKLFDRLTLTNATTIEFLHHFWLLFLSGDPEKAGELARLVETLDRAMDRINTVAKDAEAERDDIIRKQKQHIRDVWEQTGKKIKWDPKSVAGGEKVVREMMEPAIKALDKASKEYRKALAAEGVETA
;
A
#
# COMPACT_ATOMS: atom_id res chain seq x y z
N MET A 1 31.77 -24.62 15.79
CA MET A 1 31.97 -26.09 15.88
C MET A 1 31.11 -26.74 14.81
N SER A 2 31.74 -27.18 13.71
CA SER A 2 31.04 -27.77 12.56
C SER A 2 30.75 -29.24 12.85
N SER A 3 29.46 -29.58 12.98
CA SER A 3 29.01 -30.97 13.11
C SER A 3 29.23 -31.69 11.78
N SER A 4 30.22 -32.59 11.75
CA SER A 4 30.47 -33.50 10.63
C SER A 4 29.36 -34.56 10.58
N ALA A 5 28.27 -34.26 9.87
CA ALA A 5 27.17 -35.20 9.67
C ALA A 5 27.58 -36.31 8.67
N LYS A 6 27.38 -37.57 9.07
CA LYS A 6 27.63 -38.80 8.28
C LYS A 6 26.95 -38.70 6.89
N SER A 7 27.74 -38.74 5.81
CA SER A 7 27.21 -38.98 4.45
C SER A 7 26.85 -40.45 4.32
N VAL A 8 25.56 -40.78 4.35
CA VAL A 8 25.05 -42.15 4.15
C VAL A 8 25.10 -42.49 2.65
N ARG A 9 25.70 -43.62 2.31
CA ARG A 9 25.86 -44.14 0.94
C ARG A 9 25.54 -45.62 0.93
N GLY A 10 24.97 -46.12 -0.15
CA GLY A 10 24.68 -47.55 -0.32
C GLY A 10 24.82 -48.02 -1.76
N SER A 11 25.25 -49.25 -1.96
CA SER A 11 25.40 -49.85 -3.30
C SER A 11 24.06 -50.41 -3.79
N ALA A 12 23.59 -49.89 -4.93
CA ALA A 12 22.28 -50.22 -5.47
C ALA A 12 22.28 -50.31 -7.00
N VAL A 13 21.57 -51.34 -7.49
CA VAL A 13 21.25 -51.58 -8.89
C VAL A 13 20.01 -50.79 -9.27
N TYR A 14 20.11 -49.99 -10.33
CA TYR A 14 18.99 -49.26 -10.90
C TYR A 14 18.90 -49.55 -12.41
N LYS A 15 17.72 -49.94 -12.90
CA LYS A 15 17.48 -50.33 -14.31
C LYS A 15 18.58 -51.28 -14.86
N LYS A 16 18.90 -52.35 -14.11
CA LYS A 16 19.94 -53.37 -14.42
C LYS A 16 21.38 -52.85 -14.49
N LYS A 17 21.66 -51.63 -14.02
CA LYS A 17 23.01 -51.07 -13.93
C LYS A 17 23.42 -50.97 -12.47
N ASP A 18 24.64 -51.39 -12.15
CA ASP A 18 25.21 -51.27 -10.81
C ASP A 18 25.69 -49.84 -10.56
N GLY A 19 25.40 -49.30 -9.37
CA GLY A 19 25.79 -47.96 -8.99
C GLY A 19 25.76 -47.73 -7.48
N THR A 20 26.11 -46.51 -7.09
CA THR A 20 26.10 -46.05 -5.70
C THR A 20 25.02 -45.00 -5.54
N LEU A 21 24.12 -45.23 -4.60
CA LEU A 21 23.09 -44.30 -4.17
C LEU A 21 23.63 -43.47 -2.99
N SER A 22 23.52 -42.15 -3.09
CA SER A 22 23.99 -41.22 -2.05
C SER A 22 23.02 -40.04 -1.89
N ILE A 23 22.88 -39.54 -0.68
CA ILE A 23 22.15 -38.30 -0.42
C ILE A 23 23.16 -37.15 -0.55
N ALA A 24 22.83 -36.12 -1.34
CA ALA A 24 23.68 -34.97 -1.55
C ALA A 24 23.93 -34.24 -0.22
N LYS A 25 25.09 -33.57 -0.09
CA LYS A 25 25.45 -32.78 1.11
C LYS A 25 24.44 -31.69 1.43
N ASP A 26 23.70 -31.23 0.42
CA ASP A 26 22.69 -30.19 0.54
C ASP A 26 21.35 -30.72 1.09
N HIS A 27 21.23 -32.03 1.38
CA HIS A 27 20.03 -32.72 1.87
C HIS A 27 18.75 -32.50 1.04
N LYS A 28 18.89 -32.02 -0.20
CA LYS A 28 17.78 -31.66 -1.10
C LYS A 28 17.58 -32.65 -2.25
N SER A 29 18.60 -33.43 -2.58
CA SER A 29 18.57 -34.37 -3.70
C SER A 29 19.20 -35.71 -3.36
N LEU A 30 18.59 -36.76 -3.89
CA LEU A 30 19.09 -38.13 -3.90
C LEU A 30 19.79 -38.37 -5.24
N LEU A 31 21.04 -38.79 -5.21
CA LEU A 31 21.90 -38.93 -6.39
C LEU A 31 22.39 -40.36 -6.52
N TRP A 32 22.10 -40.99 -7.67
CA TRP A 32 22.56 -42.32 -8.04
C TRP A 32 23.60 -42.23 -9.16
N ILE A 33 24.78 -42.80 -8.93
CA ILE A 33 25.91 -42.80 -9.86
C ILE A 33 26.23 -44.23 -10.30
N PRO A 34 26.25 -44.56 -11.61
CA PRO A 34 26.65 -45.89 -12.08
C PRO A 34 28.16 -46.16 -11.85
N LEU A 35 28.52 -47.40 -11.52
CA LEU A 35 29.91 -47.84 -11.29
C LEU A 35 30.74 -47.96 -12.58
N GLN A 36 30.08 -48.10 -13.75
CA GLN A 36 30.74 -48.11 -15.05
C GLN A 36 30.44 -46.83 -15.81
N TYR A 37 31.36 -45.87 -15.74
CA TYR A 37 31.33 -44.65 -16.54
C TYR A 37 31.89 -44.96 -17.93
N LYS A 38 31.03 -45.45 -18.83
CA LYS A 38 31.27 -45.40 -20.29
C LYS A 38 30.34 -44.34 -20.87
N ASP A 39 30.89 -43.54 -21.78
CA ASP A 39 30.28 -42.37 -22.42
C ASP A 39 28.76 -42.47 -22.59
N GLY A 40 28.03 -41.53 -21.96
CA GLY A 40 26.63 -41.26 -22.25
C GLY A 40 25.56 -41.74 -21.25
N VAL A 41 25.92 -42.23 -20.06
CA VAL A 41 24.91 -42.57 -19.02
C VAL A 41 24.90 -41.51 -17.91
N SER A 42 23.95 -40.57 -17.99
CA SER A 42 23.68 -39.60 -16.93
C SER A 42 23.20 -40.31 -15.65
N GLY A 43 23.77 -39.93 -14.51
CA GLY A 43 23.28 -40.33 -13.19
C GLY A 43 21.83 -39.88 -12.97
N VAL A 44 21.13 -40.55 -12.06
CA VAL A 44 19.74 -40.19 -11.72
C VAL A 44 19.77 -39.29 -10.49
N THR A 45 19.21 -38.10 -10.63
CA THR A 45 19.05 -37.13 -9.53
C THR A 45 17.56 -36.98 -9.26
N VAL A 46 17.11 -37.36 -8.06
CA VAL A 46 15.72 -37.23 -7.60
C VAL A 46 15.68 -36.14 -6.54
N ALA A 47 14.82 -35.13 -6.70
CA ALA A 47 14.62 -34.10 -5.69
C ALA A 47 13.75 -34.63 -4.55
N ILE A 48 14.19 -34.47 -3.29
CA ILE A 48 13.48 -35.02 -2.12
C ILE A 48 12.10 -34.38 -1.94
N ALA A 49 11.94 -33.11 -2.33
CA ALA A 49 10.66 -32.39 -2.33
C ALA A 49 9.60 -33.00 -3.26
N HIS A 50 10.01 -33.72 -4.31
CA HIS A 50 9.08 -34.35 -5.27
C HIS A 50 8.74 -35.79 -4.88
N ILE A 51 9.26 -36.31 -3.76
CA ILE A 51 9.00 -37.67 -3.30
C ILE A 51 7.68 -37.69 -2.51
N THR A 52 6.70 -38.43 -3.04
CA THR A 52 5.36 -38.55 -2.43
C THR A 52 5.27 -39.73 -1.46
N ASN A 53 5.80 -40.88 -1.85
CA ASN A 53 5.74 -42.12 -1.10
C ASN A 53 7.04 -42.93 -1.27
N LEU A 54 7.38 -43.70 -0.24
CA LEU A 54 8.56 -44.54 -0.17
C LEU A 54 8.16 -45.92 0.34
N GLN A 55 8.48 -46.96 -0.42
CA GLN A 55 8.17 -48.35 -0.10
C GLN A 55 9.46 -49.17 -0.06
N GLN A 56 9.55 -50.04 0.94
CA GLN A 56 10.65 -50.99 1.06
C GLN A 56 10.09 -52.41 1.12
N THR A 57 10.80 -53.36 0.53
CA THR A 57 10.46 -54.79 0.60
C THR A 57 10.45 -55.29 2.05
N PRO A 58 9.48 -56.14 2.44
CA PRO A 58 9.37 -56.67 3.80
C PRO A 58 10.53 -57.60 4.18
N GLU A 59 10.71 -57.83 5.47
CA GLU A 59 11.88 -58.53 6.01
C GLU A 59 12.02 -59.98 5.51
N SER A 60 10.91 -60.62 5.13
CA SER A 60 10.89 -62.00 4.62
C SER A 60 11.42 -62.15 3.18
N ALA A 61 11.58 -61.06 2.42
CA ALA A 61 12.01 -61.11 1.02
C ALA A 61 13.54 -61.19 0.87
N ALA A 62 14.03 -62.12 0.05
CA ALA A 62 15.46 -62.32 -0.22
C ALA A 62 16.12 -61.19 -1.03
N LYS A 63 15.32 -60.34 -1.70
CA LYS A 63 15.80 -59.17 -2.45
C LYS A 63 15.40 -57.88 -1.72
N VAL A 64 16.37 -57.06 -1.36
CA VAL A 64 16.14 -55.76 -0.72
C VAL A 64 15.94 -54.70 -1.81
N MET A 65 14.73 -54.15 -1.93
CA MET A 65 14.41 -53.09 -2.87
C MET A 65 13.78 -51.88 -2.18
N LEU A 66 14.17 -50.68 -2.62
CA LEU A 66 13.59 -49.40 -2.24
C LEU A 66 12.91 -48.79 -3.47
N LYS A 67 11.59 -48.60 -3.37
CA LYS A 67 10.75 -48.00 -4.40
C LYS A 67 10.36 -46.59 -3.99
N ILE A 68 10.74 -45.62 -4.81
CA ILE A 68 10.52 -44.18 -4.59
C ILE A 68 9.52 -43.69 -5.64
N PHE A 69 8.48 -42.97 -5.20
CA PHE A 69 7.48 -42.37 -6.06
C PHE A 69 7.75 -40.87 -6.20
N GLU A 70 8.22 -40.45 -7.37
CA GLU A 70 8.47 -39.04 -7.70
C GLU A 70 7.28 -38.46 -8.47
N LYS A 71 6.73 -37.36 -7.97
CA LYS A 71 5.71 -36.56 -8.67
C LYS A 71 6.34 -35.21 -9.04
N SER A 72 6.80 -35.10 -10.27
CA SER A 72 7.29 -33.83 -10.82
C SER A 72 6.13 -32.88 -11.09
N PRO A 73 6.26 -31.56 -10.86
CA PRO A 73 5.20 -30.58 -11.12
C PRO A 73 4.72 -30.52 -12.59
N ASP A 74 5.52 -31.03 -13.54
CA ASP A 74 5.22 -31.01 -14.99
C ASP A 74 4.54 -32.28 -15.53
N ALA A 75 4.36 -33.33 -14.73
CA ALA A 75 3.80 -34.61 -15.21
C ALA A 75 2.67 -35.13 -14.29
N PRO A 76 1.50 -35.51 -14.85
CA PRO A 76 0.36 -35.97 -14.06
C PRO A 76 0.54 -37.38 -13.47
N GLU A 77 1.46 -38.19 -13.99
CA GLU A 77 1.74 -39.55 -13.52
C GLU A 77 3.01 -39.61 -12.65
N ALA A 78 2.94 -40.33 -11.52
CA ALA A 78 4.08 -40.50 -10.62
C ALA A 78 5.12 -41.45 -11.23
N VAL A 79 6.35 -40.96 -11.43
CA VAL A 79 7.47 -41.77 -11.92
C VAL A 79 7.99 -42.64 -10.78
N THR A 80 8.01 -43.95 -10.99
CA THR A 80 8.48 -44.91 -9.97
C THR A 80 9.92 -45.32 -10.20
N HIS A 81 10.80 -45.04 -9.23
CA HIS A 81 12.19 -45.48 -9.23
C HIS A 81 12.38 -46.69 -8.30
N ILE A 82 12.90 -47.79 -8.82
CA ILE A 82 13.15 -49.03 -8.05
C ILE A 82 14.66 -49.24 -7.96
N PHE A 83 15.19 -49.18 -6.74
CA PHE A 83 16.59 -49.44 -6.42
C PHE A 83 16.71 -50.79 -5.71
N GLN A 84 17.52 -51.71 -6.24
CA GLN A 84 17.81 -53.00 -5.63
C GLN A 84 19.19 -52.97 -4.98
N PHE A 85 19.28 -53.16 -3.67
CA PHE A 85 20.56 -53.11 -2.96
C PHE A 85 21.33 -54.42 -3.11
N ASN A 86 22.64 -54.33 -3.42
CA ASN A 86 23.51 -55.47 -3.71
C ASN A 86 24.87 -55.42 -2.96
N SER A 87 24.96 -54.67 -1.86
CA SER A 87 26.18 -54.57 -1.04
C SER A 87 26.64 -55.93 -0.50
N THR A 88 27.95 -56.18 -0.41
CA THR A 88 28.51 -57.46 0.03
C THR A 88 28.55 -57.62 1.55
N THR A 89 28.39 -56.53 2.30
CA THR A 89 28.58 -56.48 3.76
C THR A 89 27.28 -56.42 4.55
N ASP A 90 26.31 -55.58 4.17
CA ASP A 90 24.94 -55.57 4.74
C ASP A 90 23.95 -54.75 3.86
N PRO A 91 23.31 -55.36 2.86
CA PRO A 91 22.31 -54.69 2.00
C PRO A 91 21.12 -54.09 2.74
N ARG A 92 20.73 -54.68 3.89
CA ARG A 92 19.53 -54.27 4.61
C ARG A 92 19.81 -53.12 5.56
N GLY A 93 20.97 -53.13 6.23
CA GLY A 93 21.44 -52.01 7.03
C GLY A 93 21.59 -50.72 6.23
N GLU A 94 22.18 -50.79 5.02
CA GLU A 94 22.32 -49.63 4.12
C GLU A 94 20.96 -49.11 3.64
N ALA A 95 20.04 -50.01 3.26
CA ALA A 95 18.70 -49.63 2.80
C ALA A 95 17.86 -48.99 3.93
N ASN A 96 17.95 -49.51 5.15
CA ASN A 96 17.29 -48.94 6.33
C ASN A 96 17.87 -47.56 6.68
N ALA A 97 19.20 -47.42 6.69
CA ALA A 97 19.85 -46.15 6.98
C ALA A 97 19.47 -45.04 5.96
N ILE A 98 19.40 -45.38 4.67
CA ILE A 98 18.97 -44.42 3.62
C ILE A 98 17.49 -44.08 3.77
N LYS A 99 16.64 -45.08 4.05
CA LYS A 99 15.21 -44.90 4.28
C LYS A 99 14.93 -44.00 5.48
N ASP A 100 15.61 -44.23 6.61
CA ASP A 100 15.37 -43.47 7.83
C ASP A 100 15.72 -42.00 7.61
N VAL A 101 16.86 -41.71 6.98
CA VAL A 101 17.27 -40.33 6.64
C VAL A 101 16.32 -39.68 5.63
N LEU A 102 15.85 -40.42 4.62
CA LEU A 102 14.85 -39.88 3.67
C LEU A 102 13.50 -39.62 4.36
N THR A 103 13.08 -40.49 5.28
CA THR A 103 11.81 -40.33 6.00
C THR A 103 11.86 -39.12 6.93
N THR A 104 12.98 -38.90 7.62
CA THR A 104 13.17 -37.69 8.44
C THR A 104 13.15 -36.42 7.58
N LEU A 105 13.87 -36.40 6.45
CA LEU A 105 13.90 -35.22 5.56
C LEU A 105 12.54 -34.95 4.91
N ILE A 106 11.79 -35.98 4.50
CA ILE A 106 10.43 -35.82 3.98
C ILE A 106 9.47 -35.34 5.08
N SER A 107 9.64 -35.81 6.32
CA SER A 107 8.83 -35.34 7.45
C SER A 107 9.12 -33.88 7.82
N GLU A 108 10.38 -33.43 7.75
CA GLU A 108 10.76 -32.03 7.95
C GLU A 108 10.16 -31.12 6.86
N ILE A 109 10.18 -31.56 5.60
CA ILE A 109 9.57 -30.82 4.49
C ILE A 109 8.05 -30.76 4.66
N LYS A 110 7.39 -31.88 5.03
CA LYS A 110 5.93 -31.90 5.29
C LYS A 110 5.54 -31.10 6.53
N ALA A 111 6.41 -31.02 7.55
CA ALA A 111 6.20 -30.21 8.75
C ALA A 111 6.41 -28.70 8.49
N GLY A 112 7.26 -28.34 7.53
CA GLY A 112 7.40 -26.97 7.03
C GLY A 112 6.28 -26.53 6.09
N ASP A 113 5.52 -27.48 5.53
CA ASP A 113 4.43 -27.26 4.57
C ASP A 113 3.03 -27.41 5.22
N VAL A 114 2.93 -27.20 6.54
CA VAL A 114 1.65 -27.19 7.26
C VAL A 114 1.12 -25.75 7.34
N PRO A 115 0.01 -25.41 6.65
CA PRO A 115 -0.77 -24.23 6.98
C PRO A 115 -1.38 -24.45 8.36
N THR A 116 -1.11 -23.55 9.31
CA THR A 116 -1.77 -23.55 10.62
C THR A 116 -3.27 -23.27 10.44
N LEU A 117 -4.07 -24.34 10.36
CA LEU A 117 -5.52 -24.31 10.54
C LEU A 117 -5.94 -25.59 11.26
N ALA A 118 -6.14 -25.51 12.59
CA ALA A 118 -7.29 -26.08 13.31
C ALA A 118 -7.12 -26.08 14.84
N ALA A 119 -8.01 -25.36 15.53
CA ALA A 119 -8.88 -25.85 16.61
C ALA A 119 -9.95 -24.76 16.88
N GLY A 120 -11.27 -24.98 16.90
CA GLY A 120 -12.03 -26.22 16.75
C GLY A 120 -13.55 -25.97 16.58
N THR A 121 -14.19 -26.99 16.00
CA THR A 121 -15.57 -27.49 16.20
C THR A 121 -16.80 -26.54 16.22
N SER A 122 -17.59 -26.65 15.14
CA SER A 122 -18.98 -27.17 15.09
C SER A 122 -20.04 -26.27 14.40
N ASN A 123 -20.80 -26.95 13.53
CA ASN A 123 -22.05 -26.59 12.85
C ASN A 123 -22.05 -25.68 11.61
N GLY A 124 -22.14 -26.35 10.44
CA GLY A 124 -23.29 -26.23 9.54
C GLY A 124 -23.38 -24.99 8.66
N GLY A 125 -22.96 -25.12 7.39
CA GLY A 125 -23.32 -24.18 6.33
C GLY A 125 -22.47 -24.36 5.08
N ALA A 126 -23.09 -24.82 3.99
CA ALA A 126 -22.46 -24.97 2.69
C ALA A 126 -21.93 -23.61 2.18
N SER A 127 -20.61 -23.49 2.03
CA SER A 127 -19.97 -22.36 1.36
C SER A 127 -19.15 -22.87 0.17
N SER A 128 -19.50 -22.34 -1.00
CA SER A 128 -19.13 -22.83 -2.33
C SER A 128 -17.63 -22.77 -2.63
N ALA A 129 -17.17 -23.71 -3.47
CA ALA A 129 -15.81 -23.86 -4.00
C ALA A 129 -15.19 -22.58 -4.61
N ALA A 130 -16.01 -21.57 -4.94
CA ALA A 130 -15.56 -20.26 -5.42
C ALA A 130 -14.69 -19.50 -4.39
N MET A 131 -14.98 -19.61 -3.09
CA MET A 131 -14.21 -18.92 -2.04
C MET A 131 -12.84 -19.55 -1.80
N ALA A 132 -12.71 -20.87 -1.96
CA ALA A 132 -11.43 -21.57 -1.84
C ALA A 132 -10.48 -21.25 -3.02
N MET A 133 -11.04 -21.02 -4.21
CA MET A 133 -10.27 -20.57 -5.38
C MET A 133 -9.82 -19.11 -5.25
N ALA A 134 -10.67 -18.23 -4.70
CA ALA A 134 -10.33 -16.82 -4.44
C ALA A 134 -9.16 -16.66 -3.45
N SER A 135 -9.04 -17.54 -2.44
CA SER A 135 -7.89 -17.54 -1.54
C SER A 135 -6.61 -18.11 -2.15
N ALA A 136 -6.71 -19.03 -3.11
CA ALA A 136 -5.54 -19.65 -3.76
C ALA A 136 -4.94 -18.77 -4.87
N VAL A 137 -5.74 -17.91 -5.51
CA VAL A 137 -5.23 -16.92 -6.48
C VAL A 137 -4.53 -15.74 -5.80
N ALA A 138 -4.87 -15.43 -4.54
CA ALA A 138 -4.21 -14.39 -3.75
C ALA A 138 -2.85 -14.81 -3.16
N SER A 139 -2.54 -16.12 -3.11
CA SER A 139 -1.33 -16.64 -2.46
C SER A 139 -0.21 -17.08 -3.42
N LYS A 140 -0.31 -16.78 -4.72
CA LYS A 140 0.79 -17.02 -5.67
C LYS A 140 1.74 -15.82 -5.62
N PRO A 141 3.05 -16.00 -5.34
CA PRO A 141 3.99 -14.90 -5.24
C PRO A 141 4.30 -14.37 -6.64
N SER A 142 3.45 -13.47 -7.15
CA SER A 142 3.80 -12.63 -8.28
C SER A 142 5.01 -11.78 -7.87
N GLY A 143 6.10 -11.90 -8.64
CA GLY A 143 7.42 -11.41 -8.27
C GLY A 143 7.47 -9.97 -7.75
N GLY A 144 8.21 -9.77 -6.66
CA GLY A 144 8.74 -8.47 -6.20
C GLY A 144 7.74 -7.45 -5.64
N SER A 145 6.60 -7.24 -6.29
CA SER A 145 5.64 -6.18 -5.98
C SER A 145 4.84 -6.42 -4.71
N SER A 146 4.54 -7.69 -4.39
CA SER A 146 3.74 -8.05 -3.20
C SER A 146 4.38 -7.63 -1.88
N ARG A 147 5.71 -7.50 -1.82
CA ARG A 147 6.43 -7.17 -0.57
C ARG A 147 6.16 -5.75 -0.07
N TRP A 148 5.83 -4.83 -0.97
CA TRP A 148 5.54 -3.44 -0.61
C TRP A 148 4.08 -3.19 -0.23
N TYR A 149 3.19 -4.15 -0.55
CA TYR A 149 1.78 -4.10 -0.19
C TYR A 149 1.44 -4.95 1.03
N ASP A 150 2.39 -5.73 1.55
CA ASP A 150 2.24 -6.54 2.76
C ASP A 150 2.52 -5.71 4.03
N ASP A 151 1.46 -5.24 4.67
CA ASP A 151 1.52 -4.40 5.86
C ASP A 151 2.26 -5.04 7.05
N ALA A 152 2.28 -6.38 7.14
CA ALA A 152 3.01 -7.06 8.21
C ALA A 152 4.53 -6.89 8.00
N HIS A 153 5.00 -7.08 6.77
CA HIS A 153 6.40 -6.92 6.41
C HIS A 153 6.87 -5.47 6.60
N LEU A 154 6.07 -4.47 6.19
CA LEU A 154 6.42 -3.05 6.33
C LEU A 154 6.56 -2.62 7.80
N LYS A 155 5.76 -3.17 8.71
CA LYS A 155 5.87 -2.90 10.16
C LYS A 155 7.11 -3.51 10.80
N THR A 156 7.71 -4.54 10.19
CA THR A 156 8.93 -5.18 10.69
C THR A 156 10.21 -4.60 10.10
N ASP A 157 10.14 -3.90 8.97
CA ASP A 157 11.30 -3.34 8.27
C ASP A 157 11.84 -2.08 8.97
N ILE A 158 12.83 -2.29 9.84
CA ILE A 158 13.46 -1.22 10.64
C ILE A 158 14.27 -0.26 9.75
N GLU A 159 14.88 -0.73 8.65
CA GLU A 159 15.69 0.11 7.78
C GLU A 159 14.81 1.12 7.04
N LEU A 160 13.66 0.67 6.53
CA LEU A 160 12.65 1.52 5.91
C LEU A 160 12.11 2.56 6.91
N GLN A 161 11.79 2.13 8.13
CA GLN A 161 11.31 3.01 9.21
C GLN A 161 12.34 4.09 9.55
N GLN A 162 13.62 3.72 9.71
CA GLN A 162 14.69 4.67 9.98
C GLN A 162 14.92 5.63 8.81
N SER A 163 14.81 5.16 7.57
CA SER A 163 14.91 6.02 6.38
C SER A 163 13.79 7.06 6.36
N LEU A 164 12.56 6.64 6.64
CA LEU A 164 11.42 7.54 6.72
C LEU A 164 11.59 8.57 7.86
N MET A 165 12.09 8.16 9.02
CA MET A 165 12.37 9.06 10.15
C MET A 165 13.50 10.05 9.86
N LYS A 166 14.44 9.72 8.96
CA LYS A 166 15.48 10.68 8.50
C LYS A 166 14.90 11.70 7.52
N LYS A 167 13.95 11.27 6.68
CA LYS A 167 13.26 12.15 5.71
C LYS A 167 12.31 13.11 6.40
N ASP A 168 11.57 12.66 7.41
CA ASP A 168 10.62 13.47 8.17
C ASP A 168 11.08 13.68 9.64
N PRO A 169 11.68 14.84 9.97
CA PRO A 169 12.13 15.15 11.33
C PRO A 169 10.96 15.43 12.30
N ALA A 170 9.77 15.79 11.83
CA ALA A 170 8.61 15.97 12.70
C ALA A 170 8.07 14.62 13.18
N LEU A 171 8.01 13.63 12.27
CA LEU A 171 7.70 12.24 12.62
C LEU A 171 8.73 11.66 13.59
N HIS A 172 10.02 11.98 13.42
CA HIS A 172 11.05 11.57 14.35
C HIS A 172 10.81 12.11 15.77
N ARG A 173 10.42 13.38 15.90
CA ARG A 173 10.11 14.02 17.20
C ARG A 173 8.91 13.37 17.88
N THR A 174 7.83 13.13 17.14
CA THR A 174 6.63 12.48 17.68
C THR A 174 6.91 11.04 18.11
N TYR A 175 7.69 10.28 17.33
CA TYR A 175 8.12 8.94 17.73
C TYR A 175 8.93 8.94 19.03
N MET A 176 9.92 9.84 19.14
CA MET A 176 10.76 9.94 20.33
C MET A 176 9.98 10.39 21.57
N GLU A 177 9.01 11.30 21.43
CA GLU A 177 8.17 11.69 22.56
C GLU A 177 7.21 10.57 22.95
N ALA A 178 6.50 9.97 21.98
CA ALA A 178 5.60 8.86 22.23
C ALA A 178 6.33 7.70 22.92
N ARG A 179 7.59 7.44 22.54
CA ARG A 179 8.46 6.46 23.21
C ARG A 179 8.82 6.84 24.65
N ARG A 180 9.01 8.14 24.94
CA ARG A 180 9.28 8.64 26.30
C ARG A 180 8.05 8.61 27.20
N THR A 181 6.86 8.80 26.62
CA THR A 181 5.59 8.91 27.36
C THR A 181 4.85 7.59 27.46
N LYS A 182 5.44 6.54 26.89
CA LYS A 182 4.94 5.18 26.88
C LYS A 182 4.89 4.62 28.31
N PRO A 183 3.89 3.77 28.65
CA PRO A 183 3.88 3.01 29.89
C PRO A 183 5.03 2.01 29.98
N ASP A 184 5.60 1.85 31.17
CA ASP A 184 6.66 0.86 31.48
C ASP A 184 6.22 -0.60 31.24
N THR A 185 4.92 -0.84 31.10
CA THR A 185 4.31 -2.17 30.89
C THR A 185 4.28 -2.61 29.43
N ILE A 186 4.54 -1.72 28.47
CA ILE A 186 4.59 -2.04 27.04
C ILE A 186 6.07 -2.27 26.66
N SER A 187 6.37 -3.28 25.84
CA SER A 187 7.75 -3.48 25.35
C SER A 187 8.09 -2.53 24.19
N ASP A 188 9.37 -2.24 23.96
CA ASP A 188 9.77 -1.33 22.88
C ASP A 188 9.36 -1.85 21.50
N SER A 189 9.30 -3.16 21.32
CA SER A 189 8.82 -3.80 20.10
C SER A 189 7.30 -3.66 19.92
N GLN A 190 6.52 -3.83 20.99
CA GLN A 190 5.07 -3.65 20.95
C GLN A 190 4.72 -2.20 20.60
N PHE A 191 5.37 -1.23 21.26
CA PHE A 191 5.20 0.18 20.94
C PHE A 191 5.55 0.49 19.47
N ASN A 192 6.68 -0.03 18.97
CA ASN A 192 7.07 0.18 17.58
C ASN A 192 6.02 -0.38 16.61
N SER A 193 5.51 -1.60 16.87
CA SER A 193 4.47 -2.21 16.04
C SER A 193 3.16 -1.41 16.05
N GLN A 194 2.76 -0.86 17.20
CA GLN A 194 1.57 -0.02 17.34
C GLN A 194 1.77 1.31 16.62
N PHE A 195 2.89 1.99 16.83
CA PHE A 195 3.20 3.27 16.19
C PHE A 195 3.19 3.19 14.66
N TRP A 196 3.74 2.12 14.10
CA TRP A 196 3.74 1.90 12.65
C TRP A 196 2.43 1.29 12.13
N SER A 197 1.60 0.68 13.00
CA SER A 197 0.28 0.19 12.59
C SER A 197 -0.67 1.31 12.18
N THR A 198 -0.56 2.48 12.80
CA THR A 198 -1.37 3.67 12.45
C THR A 198 -0.83 4.39 11.22
N ARG A 199 0.42 4.11 10.82
CA ARG A 199 1.18 4.81 9.76
C ARG A 199 1.64 3.89 8.63
N THR A 200 0.96 2.77 8.42
CA THR A 200 1.29 1.81 7.34
C THR A 200 1.20 2.47 5.97
N ASN A 201 0.26 3.39 5.78
CA ASN A 201 0.11 4.19 4.57
C ASN A 201 1.37 5.03 4.25
N ILE A 202 1.99 5.67 5.24
CA ILE A 202 3.19 6.48 5.06
C ILE A 202 4.38 5.57 4.77
N LEU A 203 4.51 4.46 5.50
CA LEU A 203 5.54 3.45 5.21
C LEU A 203 5.40 2.88 3.80
N ARG A 204 4.17 2.60 3.36
CA ARG A 204 3.87 2.11 2.01
C ARG A 204 4.23 3.14 0.96
N ALA A 205 3.83 4.40 1.16
CA ALA A 205 4.17 5.49 0.25
C ALA A 205 5.70 5.65 0.13
N HIS A 206 6.42 5.62 1.26
CA HIS A 206 7.87 5.70 1.27
C HIS A 206 8.54 4.47 0.64
N ALA A 207 8.01 3.27 0.86
CA ALA A 207 8.48 2.06 0.20
C ALA A 207 8.31 2.15 -1.32
N VAL A 208 7.16 2.62 -1.79
CA VAL A 208 6.90 2.81 -3.23
C VAL A 208 7.82 3.88 -3.81
N GLU A 209 7.98 5.02 -3.15
CA GLU A 209 8.82 6.12 -3.61
C GLU A 209 10.31 5.73 -3.67
N THR A 210 10.82 5.03 -2.66
CA THR A 210 12.22 4.56 -2.62
C THR A 210 12.50 3.53 -3.70
N ASN A 211 11.50 2.71 -4.04
CA ASN A 211 11.62 1.68 -5.06
C ASN A 211 11.20 2.16 -6.46
N GLN A 212 10.74 3.41 -6.61
CA GLN A 212 10.36 3.97 -7.89
C GLN A 212 11.60 4.24 -8.74
N LYS A 213 11.86 3.35 -9.70
CA LYS A 213 12.94 3.53 -10.68
C LYS A 213 12.42 4.32 -11.87
N ARG A 214 13.31 5.12 -12.49
CA ARG A 214 13.01 5.73 -13.79
C ARG A 214 12.82 4.64 -14.84
N GLY A 215 11.82 4.79 -15.69
CA GLY A 215 11.60 3.89 -16.82
C GLY A 215 12.81 3.84 -17.74
N SER A 216 13.04 2.70 -18.37
CA SER A 216 14.11 2.57 -19.36
C SER A 216 13.84 3.45 -20.57
N TYR A 217 14.85 4.22 -20.95
CA TYR A 217 14.82 5.06 -22.15
C TYR A 217 16.03 4.74 -23.03
N ASN A 218 15.96 5.05 -24.32
CA ASN A 218 17.07 4.82 -25.25
C ASN A 218 18.31 5.65 -24.86
N VAL A 219 19.32 5.02 -24.24
CA VAL A 219 20.52 5.70 -23.72
C VAL A 219 21.42 6.18 -24.84
N LEU A 220 21.59 5.37 -25.89
CA LEU A 220 22.48 5.69 -27.01
C LEU A 220 22.04 6.93 -27.80
N SER A 221 20.75 7.27 -27.79
CA SER A 221 20.24 8.52 -28.38
C SER A 221 20.30 9.72 -27.43
N ALA A 222 20.27 9.50 -26.12
CA ALA A 222 20.29 10.56 -25.11
C ALA A 222 21.71 11.03 -24.76
N VAL A 223 22.69 10.12 -24.77
CA VAL A 223 24.10 10.43 -24.54
C VAL A 223 24.67 11.10 -25.79
N LYS A 224 24.62 12.44 -25.81
CA LYS A 224 25.24 13.23 -26.86
C LYS A 224 26.68 13.60 -26.49
N PRO A 225 27.59 13.58 -27.46
CA PRO A 225 28.89 14.19 -27.33
C PRO A 225 28.84 15.62 -26.77
N ARG A 226 29.57 15.90 -25.69
CA ARG A 226 29.87 17.29 -25.29
C ARG A 226 31.31 17.58 -25.66
N GLN A 227 31.54 18.60 -26.48
CA GLN A 227 32.87 19.14 -26.69
C GLN A 227 33.23 20.04 -25.52
N VAL A 228 34.33 19.74 -24.85
CA VAL A 228 34.95 20.60 -23.83
C VAL A 228 36.39 20.80 -24.30
N ASP A 229 36.78 22.05 -24.56
CA ASP A 229 38.12 22.44 -25.01
C ASP A 229 38.59 21.83 -26.35
N GLY A 230 37.70 21.72 -27.34
CA GLY A 230 38.04 21.22 -28.68
C GLY A 230 38.32 19.71 -28.75
N GLU A 231 38.48 19.03 -27.62
CA GLU A 231 38.53 17.57 -27.50
C GLU A 231 37.15 17.01 -27.09
N LEU A 232 36.78 15.89 -27.70
CA LEU A 232 35.51 15.22 -27.46
C LEU A 232 35.57 14.40 -26.16
N LYS A 233 35.44 15.05 -25.00
CA LYS A 233 35.43 14.36 -23.70
C LYS A 233 34.00 14.01 -23.28
N MET A 234 33.74 12.71 -23.14
CA MET A 234 32.44 12.20 -22.68
C MET A 234 32.48 11.91 -21.19
N ASN A 235 31.65 12.60 -20.42
CA ASN A 235 31.39 12.23 -19.04
C ASN A 235 30.13 11.35 -19.01
N ILE A 236 30.33 10.05 -18.77
CA ILE A 236 29.25 9.05 -18.66
C ILE A 236 29.12 8.67 -17.20
N SER A 237 27.89 8.66 -16.67
CA SER A 237 27.62 8.17 -15.32
C SER A 237 27.62 6.64 -15.26
N ALA A 238 27.97 6.07 -14.10
CA ALA A 238 27.96 4.61 -13.90
C ALA A 238 26.56 4.00 -14.14
N GLU A 239 25.49 4.72 -13.80
CA GLU A 239 24.11 4.31 -14.07
C GLU A 239 23.82 4.21 -15.58
N GLN A 240 24.33 5.16 -16.37
CA GLN A 240 24.20 5.13 -17.83
C GLN A 240 24.97 3.95 -18.42
N VAL A 241 26.17 3.63 -17.91
CA VAL A 241 26.94 2.46 -18.34
C VAL A 241 26.17 1.16 -18.07
N GLN A 242 25.59 1.02 -16.88
CA GLN A 242 24.79 -0.16 -16.53
C GLN A 242 23.54 -0.29 -17.42
N LEU A 243 22.92 0.85 -17.77
CA LEU A 243 21.77 0.87 -18.67
C LEU A 243 22.17 0.55 -20.13
N ILE A 244 23.37 0.96 -20.58
CA ILE A 244 23.93 0.54 -21.87
C ILE A 244 24.16 -0.98 -21.89
N PHE A 245 24.71 -1.55 -20.82
CA PHE A 245 24.94 -2.99 -20.74
C PHE A 245 23.65 -3.81 -20.69
N SER A 246 22.59 -3.31 -20.04
CA SER A 246 21.29 -3.99 -20.03
C SER A 246 20.59 -3.92 -21.39
N GLN A 247 20.69 -2.80 -22.10
CA GLN A 247 20.09 -2.61 -23.43
C GLN A 247 20.87 -3.37 -24.52
N HIS A 248 22.20 -3.33 -24.46
CA HIS A 248 23.10 -3.89 -25.47
C HIS A 248 24.13 -4.84 -24.84
N PRO A 249 23.76 -6.14 -24.66
CA PRO A 249 24.68 -7.15 -24.12
C PRO A 249 25.96 -7.35 -24.96
N LEU A 250 25.91 -7.04 -26.27
CA LEU A 250 27.11 -7.03 -27.09
C LEU A 250 28.14 -6.01 -26.61
N VAL A 251 27.71 -4.82 -26.18
CA VAL A 251 28.61 -3.79 -25.65
C VAL A 251 29.26 -4.28 -24.35
N LYS A 252 28.52 -5.02 -23.53
CA LYS A 252 29.08 -5.66 -22.32
C LYS A 252 30.17 -6.68 -22.68
N ARG A 253 29.94 -7.57 -23.65
CA ARG A 253 30.97 -8.53 -24.11
C ARG A 253 32.21 -7.83 -24.66
N VAL A 254 32.01 -6.81 -25.50
CA VAL A 254 33.09 -6.02 -26.08
C VAL A 254 33.86 -5.24 -24.99
N TYR A 255 33.19 -4.77 -23.95
CA TYR A 255 33.80 -4.15 -22.78
C TYR A 255 34.63 -5.16 -21.98
N ASP A 256 34.06 -6.32 -21.63
CA ASP A 256 34.74 -7.37 -20.86
C ASP A 256 35.99 -7.93 -21.57
N GLU A 257 36.00 -7.97 -22.90
CA GLU A 257 37.13 -8.47 -23.70
C GLU A 257 38.26 -7.45 -23.91
N ASN A 258 37.94 -6.16 -23.88
CA ASN A 258 38.85 -5.07 -24.26
C ASN A 258 39.24 -4.15 -23.08
N VAL A 259 38.50 -4.14 -21.98
CA VAL A 259 38.86 -3.45 -20.73
C VAL A 259 39.29 -4.54 -19.74
N PRO A 260 40.55 -4.57 -19.25
CA PRO A 260 41.44 -3.42 -19.02
C PRO A 260 42.50 -3.09 -20.09
N LYS A 261 42.51 -3.76 -21.26
CA LYS A 261 43.54 -3.52 -22.31
C LYS A 261 43.51 -2.08 -22.83
N LEU A 262 42.32 -1.47 -22.86
CA LEU A 262 42.06 -0.05 -23.09
C LEU A 262 41.57 0.58 -21.78
N ASN A 263 41.91 1.85 -21.55
CA ASN A 263 41.32 2.61 -20.45
C ASN A 263 39.83 2.83 -20.71
N GLU A 264 39.00 2.87 -19.67
CA GLU A 264 37.54 3.04 -19.80
C GLU A 264 37.19 4.34 -20.56
N MET A 265 37.87 5.44 -20.27
CA MET A 265 37.67 6.72 -20.95
C MET A 265 38.00 6.64 -22.45
N GLU A 266 39.03 5.88 -22.81
CA GLU A 266 39.46 5.68 -24.19
C GLU A 266 38.57 4.68 -24.94
N PHE A 267 38.09 3.64 -24.24
CA PHE A 267 37.12 2.71 -24.77
C PHE A 267 35.83 3.43 -25.17
N TRP A 268 35.27 4.26 -24.27
CA TRP A 268 34.03 4.96 -24.55
C TRP A 268 34.19 6.00 -25.66
N SER A 269 35.28 6.77 -25.69
CA SER A 269 35.51 7.76 -26.75
C SER A 269 35.60 7.10 -28.14
N ARG A 270 36.32 5.98 -28.25
CA ARG A 270 36.39 5.18 -29.49
C ARG A 270 35.06 4.53 -29.84
N PHE A 271 34.34 4.01 -28.85
CA PHE A 271 33.03 3.38 -29.05
C PHE A 271 32.00 4.35 -29.66
N PHE A 272 31.85 5.58 -29.12
CA PHE A 272 30.86 6.55 -29.65
C PHE A 272 31.20 7.06 -31.06
N LEU A 273 32.46 7.00 -31.47
CA LEU A 273 32.90 7.35 -32.83
C LEU A 273 32.82 6.15 -33.80
N SER A 274 32.70 4.93 -33.28
CA SER A 274 32.74 3.70 -34.07
C SER A 274 31.49 3.49 -34.94
N ARG A 275 31.67 2.70 -36.01
CA ARG A 275 30.58 2.20 -36.86
C ARG A 275 29.63 1.29 -36.07
N LEU A 276 30.11 0.63 -35.02
CA LEU A 276 29.31 -0.22 -34.14
C LEU A 276 28.27 0.60 -33.38
N PHE A 277 28.63 1.77 -32.86
CA PHE A 277 27.67 2.68 -32.22
C PHE A 277 26.59 3.13 -33.19
N LYS A 278 26.95 3.54 -34.41
CA LYS A 278 25.98 3.92 -35.46
C LYS A 278 25.01 2.77 -35.79
N LYS A 279 25.53 1.54 -35.90
CA LYS A 279 24.71 0.34 -36.12
C LYS A 279 23.73 0.09 -34.95
N LEU A 280 24.21 0.18 -33.72
CA LEU A 280 23.41 -0.04 -32.50
C LEU A 280 22.35 1.05 -32.30
N LYS A 281 22.63 2.29 -32.73
CA LYS A 281 21.71 3.42 -32.73
C LYS A 281 20.68 3.37 -33.87
N GLY A 282 20.92 2.57 -34.91
CA GLY A 282 20.08 2.49 -36.10
C GLY A 282 20.35 3.61 -37.13
N GLU A 283 21.55 4.18 -37.12
CA GLU A 283 22.01 5.13 -38.13
C GLU A 283 22.65 4.41 -39.32
N ARG A 284 22.59 5.04 -40.50
CA ARG A 284 23.22 4.50 -41.71
C ARG A 284 24.74 4.63 -41.58
N ILE A 285 25.45 3.50 -41.69
CA ILE A 285 26.91 3.48 -41.80
C ILE A 285 27.29 4.08 -43.15
N THR A 286 28.12 5.12 -43.12
CA THR A 286 28.69 5.74 -44.32
C THR A 286 30.16 5.33 -44.46
N GLU A 287 30.64 5.17 -45.70
CA GLU A 287 32.04 4.77 -45.96
C GLU A 287 33.07 5.79 -45.46
N ALA A 288 32.64 7.04 -45.22
CA ALA A 288 33.43 8.12 -44.64
C ALA A 288 33.63 8.01 -43.11
N ASP A 289 33.03 7.00 -42.45
CA ASP A 289 33.11 6.83 -41.01
C ASP A 289 34.45 6.22 -40.58
N SER A 290 34.98 6.65 -39.42
CA SER A 290 36.22 6.12 -38.86
C SER A 290 36.13 4.61 -38.65
N THR A 291 37.06 3.87 -39.25
CA THR A 291 37.26 2.43 -39.06
C THR A 291 38.08 2.19 -37.81
N ASP A 292 37.58 1.35 -36.89
CA ASP A 292 38.35 0.89 -35.73
C ASP A 292 38.45 -0.65 -35.79
N PRO A 293 39.66 -1.22 -35.91
CA PRO A 293 39.86 -2.67 -35.99
C PRO A 293 39.24 -3.45 -34.82
N THR A 294 39.12 -2.81 -33.65
CA THR A 294 38.60 -3.43 -32.42
C THR A 294 37.08 -3.59 -32.50
N PHE A 295 36.36 -2.54 -32.89
CA PHE A 295 34.90 -2.51 -32.91
C PHE A 295 34.33 -3.05 -34.23
N ASP A 296 35.06 -2.90 -35.34
CA ASP A 296 34.62 -3.35 -36.66
C ASP A 296 34.51 -4.88 -36.74
N ARG A 297 35.28 -5.62 -35.92
CA ARG A 297 35.18 -7.08 -35.78
C ARG A 297 33.80 -7.54 -35.32
N TYR A 298 33.10 -6.72 -34.54
CA TYR A 298 31.79 -7.04 -33.99
C TYR A 298 30.63 -6.49 -34.82
N LEU A 299 30.91 -5.90 -35.99
CA LEU A 299 29.85 -5.40 -36.87
C LEU A 299 28.93 -6.53 -37.32
N ASP A 300 29.45 -7.73 -37.64
CA ASP A 300 28.61 -8.84 -38.09
C ASP A 300 28.08 -9.73 -36.95
N ALA A 301 28.48 -9.44 -35.70
CA ALA A 301 27.99 -10.18 -34.54
C ALA A 301 26.47 -9.97 -34.39
N ARG A 302 25.73 -11.07 -34.23
CA ARG A 302 24.29 -11.03 -33.99
C ARG A 302 24.03 -10.43 -32.61
N ASN A 303 23.27 -9.34 -32.56
CA ASN A 303 22.80 -8.72 -31.31
C ASN A 303 21.55 -9.43 -30.71
N ASP A 304 21.04 -10.46 -31.41
CA ASP A 304 19.73 -11.11 -31.19
C ASP A 304 19.82 -12.56 -30.72
N GLU A 305 20.90 -12.98 -30.03
CA GLU A 305 21.05 -14.37 -29.59
C GLU A 305 19.90 -14.89 -28.70
N GLY A 306 19.08 -14.01 -28.10
CA GLY A 306 17.90 -14.39 -27.31
C GLY A 306 16.54 -14.28 -28.02
N ASN A 307 16.36 -13.31 -28.92
CA ASN A 307 15.04 -13.02 -29.53
C ASN A 307 14.61 -14.12 -30.51
N ALA A 308 15.56 -14.70 -31.25
CA ALA A 308 15.26 -15.79 -32.17
C ALA A 308 14.68 -17.02 -31.44
N GLN A 309 15.19 -17.34 -30.25
CA GLN A 309 14.68 -18.45 -29.44
C GLN A 309 13.30 -18.15 -28.85
N ARG A 310 13.05 -16.91 -28.44
CA ARG A 310 11.74 -16.47 -27.92
C ARG A 310 10.67 -16.49 -29.01
N LEU A 311 10.98 -16.01 -30.21
CA LEU A 311 10.07 -16.02 -31.35
C LEU A 311 9.76 -17.44 -31.84
N LEU A 312 10.72 -18.37 -31.76
CA LEU A 312 10.49 -19.78 -32.08
C LEU A 312 9.58 -20.51 -31.09
N GLY A 313 9.46 -20.01 -29.85
CA GLY A 313 8.58 -20.55 -28.81
C GLY A 313 7.24 -19.82 -28.68
N ALA A 314 7.05 -18.68 -29.35
CA ALA A 314 5.82 -17.91 -29.28
C ALA A 314 4.78 -18.47 -30.25
N HIS A 315 3.59 -18.80 -29.75
CA HIS A 315 2.46 -19.10 -30.61
C HIS A 315 2.02 -17.80 -31.29
N ILE A 316 2.24 -17.69 -32.60
CA ILE A 316 1.77 -16.56 -33.39
C ILE A 316 0.34 -16.90 -33.82
N PRO A 317 -0.68 -16.11 -33.43
CA PRO A 317 -2.04 -16.34 -33.86
C PRO A 317 -2.12 -16.33 -35.39
N HIS A 318 -2.88 -17.27 -35.97
CA HIS A 318 -2.95 -17.45 -37.43
C HIS A 318 -3.49 -16.21 -38.17
N ILE A 319 -4.17 -15.31 -37.46
CA ILE A 319 -4.65 -14.03 -38.00
C ILE A 319 -3.50 -13.01 -38.25
N ILE A 320 -2.38 -13.14 -37.53
CA ILE A 320 -1.18 -12.29 -37.67
C ILE A 320 -0.09 -13.03 -38.49
N ASP A 321 -0.28 -14.32 -38.76
CA ASP A 321 0.66 -15.15 -39.50
C ASP A 321 0.73 -14.76 -40.99
N LEU A 322 1.68 -13.89 -41.30
CA LEU A 322 1.95 -13.44 -42.66
C LEU A 322 2.57 -14.55 -43.53
N GLU A 323 3.30 -15.49 -42.93
CA GLU A 323 3.93 -16.61 -43.63
C GLU A 323 2.86 -17.61 -44.09
N GLY A 324 1.93 -17.97 -43.20
CA GLY A 324 0.75 -18.75 -43.55
C GLY A 324 -0.13 -18.10 -44.63
N ASN A 325 -0.27 -16.76 -44.60
CA ASN A 325 -0.96 -16.03 -45.66
C ASN A 325 -0.22 -16.07 -47.00
N GLU A 326 1.11 -16.00 -47.00
CA GLU A 326 1.95 -16.12 -48.20
C GLU A 326 1.89 -17.53 -48.81
N GLU A 327 1.83 -18.58 -47.98
CA GLU A 327 1.60 -19.96 -48.42
C GLU A 327 0.21 -20.13 -49.05
N ASN A 328 -0.83 -19.58 -48.42
CA ASN A 328 -2.22 -19.68 -48.88
C ASN A 328 -2.49 -18.89 -50.18
N GLN A 329 -1.94 -17.68 -50.32
CA GLN A 329 -2.03 -16.88 -51.55
C GLN A 329 -1.15 -17.43 -52.69
N GLY A 330 -0.39 -18.50 -52.44
CA GLY A 330 0.40 -19.16 -53.47
C GLY A 330 1.63 -18.33 -53.87
N GLY A 331 2.34 -17.76 -52.90
CA GLY A 331 3.57 -16.97 -53.10
C GLY A 331 4.66 -17.66 -53.92
N PHE A 332 4.56 -18.99 -54.13
CA PHE A 332 5.39 -19.79 -55.03
C PHE A 332 4.66 -20.45 -56.21
N LYS A 333 3.31 -20.37 -56.29
CA LYS A 333 2.52 -20.98 -57.38
C LYS A 333 2.63 -20.21 -58.69
N SER A 334 2.95 -18.92 -58.65
CA SER A 334 3.41 -18.19 -59.83
C SER A 334 4.94 -18.15 -59.79
N GLY A 335 5.62 -18.78 -60.75
CA GLY A 335 7.08 -18.97 -60.76
C GLY A 335 7.92 -17.67 -60.88
N ASN A 336 7.31 -16.50 -60.69
CA ASN A 336 7.97 -15.21 -60.74
C ASN A 336 8.41 -14.81 -59.34
N ARG A 337 9.71 -14.58 -59.17
CA ARG A 337 10.23 -13.94 -57.94
C ARG A 337 9.62 -12.54 -57.83
N LYS A 338 9.29 -12.10 -56.60
CA LYS A 338 8.83 -10.72 -56.30
C LYS A 338 9.78 -9.69 -56.95
N ASP A 339 9.23 -8.57 -57.43
CA ASP A 339 10.00 -7.51 -58.09
C ASP A 339 11.12 -6.96 -57.18
N PHE A 340 12.19 -6.40 -57.74
CA PHE A 340 13.32 -5.82 -57.00
C PHE A 340 12.86 -4.75 -56.00
N THR A 341 11.80 -4.00 -56.33
CA THR A 341 11.17 -3.00 -55.45
C THR A 341 10.40 -3.63 -54.28
N MET A 342 9.88 -4.85 -54.46
CA MET A 342 9.10 -5.62 -53.49
C MET A 342 9.98 -6.58 -52.67
N ARG A 343 11.28 -6.60 -52.92
CA ARG A 343 12.26 -7.28 -52.07
C ARG A 343 12.72 -6.32 -50.99
N PRO A 344 13.00 -6.81 -49.77
CA PRO A 344 13.71 -6.01 -48.79
C PRO A 344 14.96 -5.42 -49.45
N GLY A 345 15.04 -4.09 -49.55
CA GLY A 345 16.16 -3.43 -50.18
C GLY A 345 17.49 -3.87 -49.56
N SER A 346 18.59 -3.73 -50.32
CA SER A 346 19.95 -4.15 -49.98
C SER A 346 20.21 -4.20 -48.47
N ALA A 347 20.86 -5.28 -48.02
CA ALA A 347 21.16 -5.71 -46.65
C ALA A 347 21.72 -4.65 -45.69
N ALA A 348 21.90 -3.41 -46.11
CA ALA A 348 22.20 -2.24 -45.30
C ALA A 348 20.99 -1.63 -44.55
N LYS A 349 19.76 -1.67 -45.12
CA LYS A 349 18.57 -1.07 -44.45
C LYS A 349 17.88 -2.01 -43.47
N VAL A 350 17.88 -3.31 -43.77
CA VAL A 350 17.22 -4.35 -42.97
C VAL A 350 17.83 -4.50 -41.55
N PRO A 351 19.17 -4.43 -41.35
CA PRO A 351 19.76 -4.50 -40.02
C PRO A 351 19.37 -3.34 -39.12
N ILE A 352 19.18 -2.13 -39.68
CA ILE A 352 18.77 -0.94 -38.91
C ILE A 352 17.36 -1.11 -38.35
N VAL A 353 16.42 -1.59 -39.17
CA VAL A 353 15.05 -1.83 -38.70
C VAL A 353 15.02 -2.93 -37.64
N ARG A 354 15.85 -3.98 -37.80
CA ARG A 354 15.97 -5.04 -36.79
C ARG A 354 16.54 -4.52 -35.47
N THR A 355 17.55 -3.65 -35.49
CA THR A 355 18.11 -3.08 -34.25
C THR A 355 17.12 -2.15 -33.55
N LEU A 356 16.37 -1.34 -34.30
CA LEU A 356 15.30 -0.51 -33.74
C LEU A 356 14.16 -1.35 -33.14
N ASN A 357 13.74 -2.41 -33.82
CA ASN A 357 12.69 -3.32 -33.31
C ASN A 357 13.17 -4.04 -32.04
N SER A 358 14.37 -4.61 -32.06
CA SER A 358 15.00 -5.25 -30.89
C SER A 358 15.14 -4.29 -29.71
N LEU A 359 15.47 -3.02 -29.97
CA LEU A 359 15.50 -1.98 -28.94
C LEU A 359 14.11 -1.65 -28.39
N SER A 360 13.12 -1.47 -29.26
CA SER A 360 11.73 -1.18 -28.86
C SER A 360 11.15 -2.31 -28.02
N GLU A 361 11.39 -3.57 -28.42
CA GLU A 361 10.98 -4.76 -27.70
C GLU A 361 11.61 -4.82 -26.30
N LYS A 362 12.91 -4.51 -26.18
CA LYS A 362 13.58 -4.47 -24.87
C LYS A 362 13.08 -3.35 -23.96
N ILE A 363 12.75 -2.18 -24.52
CA ILE A 363 12.15 -1.08 -23.75
C ILE A 363 10.75 -1.50 -23.27
N MET A 364 9.94 -2.11 -24.13
CA MET A 364 8.60 -2.60 -23.77
C MET A 364 8.65 -3.77 -22.79
N ALA A 365 9.64 -4.67 -22.88
CA ALA A 365 9.80 -5.80 -21.97
C ALA A 365 10.11 -5.39 -20.51
N GLN A 366 10.58 -4.15 -20.29
CA GLN A 366 10.82 -3.59 -18.96
C GLN A 366 9.60 -2.82 -18.42
N VAL A 367 8.62 -2.52 -19.27
CA VAL A 367 7.33 -1.98 -18.85
C VAL A 367 6.52 -3.15 -18.30
N ALA A 368 5.89 -2.97 -17.13
CA ALA A 368 4.99 -3.97 -16.59
C ALA A 368 3.91 -4.26 -17.65
N PRO A 369 3.64 -5.53 -17.99
CA PRO A 369 2.54 -5.86 -18.88
C PRO A 369 1.25 -5.27 -18.28
N SER A 370 0.66 -4.29 -18.95
CA SER A 370 -0.70 -3.82 -18.63
C SER A 370 -1.73 -4.87 -19.04
N ASP A 371 -1.35 -5.69 -20.02
CA ASP A 371 -2.15 -6.75 -20.61
C ASP A 371 -1.59 -8.10 -20.15
N ILE A 372 -2.48 -9.05 -20.02
CA ILE A 372 -2.43 -10.25 -19.18
C ILE A 372 -1.20 -11.16 -19.44
N ASN A 373 -0.86 -11.95 -18.42
CA ASN A 373 0.33 -12.79 -18.33
C ASN A 373 0.33 -13.90 -19.42
N PRO A 374 1.40 -14.09 -20.22
CA PRO A 374 1.49 -15.14 -21.26
C PRO A 374 1.59 -16.57 -20.70
N ALA A 375 1.21 -16.78 -19.43
CA ALA A 375 1.20 -18.05 -18.72
C ALA A 375 -0.21 -18.49 -18.31
N ASP A 376 -1.25 -17.88 -18.87
CA ASP A 376 -2.63 -18.27 -18.65
C ASP A 376 -3.00 -19.59 -19.35
N PRO A 377 -4.02 -20.33 -18.86
CA PRO A 377 -4.25 -21.73 -19.22
C PRO A 377 -4.67 -21.93 -20.68
N ILE A 378 -4.23 -23.05 -21.26
CA ILE A 378 -4.50 -23.49 -22.63
C ILE A 378 -6.01 -23.72 -22.84
N GLY A 379 -6.66 -22.76 -23.50
CA GLY A 379 -8.05 -22.73 -23.95
C GLY A 379 -8.27 -21.44 -24.76
N LEU A 380 -9.31 -21.39 -25.61
CA LEU A 380 -9.58 -20.23 -26.49
C LEU A 380 -9.53 -18.94 -25.69
N ASP A 381 -8.52 -18.12 -25.97
CA ASP A 381 -8.10 -16.99 -25.18
C ASP A 381 -9.28 -16.01 -25.02
N GLU A 382 -9.52 -15.47 -23.81
CA GLU A 382 -10.51 -14.39 -23.62
C GLU A 382 -10.21 -13.22 -24.58
N GLU A 383 -8.94 -13.03 -24.95
CA GLU A 383 -8.49 -12.07 -25.96
C GLU A 383 -8.90 -12.47 -27.39
N THR A 384 -8.81 -13.76 -27.76
CA THR A 384 -9.35 -14.22 -29.06
C THR A 384 -10.86 -14.08 -29.08
N PHE A 385 -11.54 -14.40 -27.98
CA PHE A 385 -12.98 -14.24 -27.86
C PHE A 385 -13.38 -12.76 -27.95
N ASN A 386 -12.69 -11.86 -27.24
CA ASN A 386 -12.94 -10.43 -27.27
C ASN A 386 -12.63 -9.79 -28.63
N SER A 387 -11.62 -10.28 -29.35
CA SER A 387 -11.30 -9.82 -30.71
C SER A 387 -12.22 -10.39 -31.79
N LEU A 388 -12.74 -11.61 -31.59
CA LEU A 388 -13.78 -12.20 -32.43
C LEU A 388 -15.18 -11.67 -32.11
N ALA A 389 -15.39 -11.11 -30.92
CA ALA A 389 -16.66 -10.55 -30.50
C ALA A 389 -16.90 -9.21 -31.20
N LEU A 390 -17.78 -9.24 -32.18
CA LEU A 390 -18.21 -8.05 -32.91
C LEU A 390 -19.10 -7.19 -31.99
N ARG A 391 -18.72 -5.91 -31.84
CA ARG A 391 -19.42 -4.93 -31.00
C ARG A 391 -20.90 -4.78 -31.35
N ASP A 392 -21.27 -5.01 -32.61
CA ASP A 392 -22.65 -4.90 -33.11
C ASP A 392 -23.53 -6.12 -32.79
N LEU A 393 -22.91 -7.25 -32.44
CA LEU A 393 -23.57 -8.52 -32.12
C LEU A 393 -23.57 -8.82 -30.61
N GLN A 394 -22.75 -8.11 -29.84
CA GLN A 394 -22.84 -8.08 -28.39
C GLN A 394 -24.15 -7.37 -28.02
N GLY A 395 -25.03 -8.06 -27.28
CA GLY A 395 -26.18 -7.40 -26.68
C GLY A 395 -25.74 -6.28 -25.74
N ASP A 396 -26.67 -5.41 -25.34
CA ASP A 396 -26.39 -4.41 -24.31
C ASP A 396 -25.78 -5.12 -23.10
N THR A 397 -24.64 -4.61 -22.62
CA THR A 397 -23.96 -5.17 -21.45
C THR A 397 -24.97 -5.24 -20.31
N GLU A 398 -25.22 -6.42 -19.74
CA GLU A 398 -26.12 -6.56 -18.59
C GLU A 398 -25.60 -5.66 -17.47
N GLU A 399 -26.24 -4.50 -17.30
CA GLU A 399 -25.91 -3.60 -16.23
C GLU A 399 -26.35 -4.30 -14.94
N ASN A 400 -25.38 -4.83 -14.19
CA ASN A 400 -25.58 -5.40 -12.85
C ASN A 400 -25.96 -4.30 -11.85
N ARG A 401 -27.10 -3.62 -12.09
CA ARG A 401 -27.69 -2.67 -11.16
C ARG A 401 -28.34 -3.49 -10.05
N ILE A 402 -27.75 -3.44 -8.87
CA ILE A 402 -28.39 -3.97 -7.67
C ILE A 402 -29.63 -3.11 -7.42
N MET A 403 -30.82 -3.59 -7.82
CA MET A 403 -32.07 -2.92 -7.53
C MET A 403 -32.32 -2.96 -6.02
N LEU A 404 -32.06 -1.83 -5.35
CA LEU A 404 -32.32 -1.68 -3.93
C LEU A 404 -33.82 -1.51 -3.69
N ASN A 405 -34.51 -2.61 -3.41
CA ASN A 405 -35.91 -2.57 -2.99
C ASN A 405 -36.02 -2.15 -1.52
N ILE A 406 -36.21 -0.85 -1.27
CA ILE A 406 -36.41 -0.29 0.07
C ILE A 406 -37.81 -0.69 0.57
N LYS A 407 -37.88 -1.60 1.56
CA LYS A 407 -39.15 -2.09 2.13
C LYS A 407 -39.85 -1.08 3.05
N GLU A 408 -39.11 -0.17 3.69
CA GLU A 408 -39.64 0.77 4.68
C GLU A 408 -39.23 2.22 4.35
N GLN A 409 -39.73 2.77 3.24
CA GLN A 409 -39.45 4.16 2.85
C GLN A 409 -39.89 5.18 3.90
N SER A 410 -41.00 4.90 4.62
CA SER A 410 -41.52 5.77 5.68
C SER A 410 -40.57 5.95 6.87
N ARG A 411 -39.78 4.91 7.21
CA ARG A 411 -38.75 5.01 8.27
C ARG A 411 -37.52 5.79 7.85
N PHE A 412 -37.20 5.78 6.55
CA PHE A 412 -36.10 6.57 6.01
C PHE A 412 -36.38 8.07 6.15
N PHE A 413 -37.61 8.51 5.90
CA PHE A 413 -38.01 9.90 6.08
C PHE A 413 -38.22 10.33 7.55
N SER A 414 -38.34 9.39 8.50
CA SER A 414 -38.48 9.71 9.93
C SER A 414 -37.14 9.79 10.69
N ASN A 415 -36.09 9.12 10.22
CA ASN A 415 -34.87 8.90 11.02
C ASN A 415 -33.78 9.98 10.93
N GLU A 416 -33.82 10.93 9.99
CA GLU A 416 -32.82 12.02 9.97
C GLU A 416 -33.03 13.07 11.07
N LYS A 417 -34.17 13.04 11.77
CA LYS A 417 -34.42 13.87 12.96
C LYS A 417 -34.40 12.98 14.21
N THR A 418 -33.21 12.54 14.61
CA THR A 418 -32.99 11.77 15.85
C THR A 418 -33.53 12.49 17.09
N GLU A 419 -33.70 13.82 17.01
CA GLU A 419 -34.65 14.54 17.82
C GLU A 419 -35.75 15.07 16.91
N VAL A 420 -36.95 14.49 16.99
CA VAL A 420 -38.15 15.18 16.53
C VAL A 420 -38.09 16.57 17.16
N SER A 421 -37.94 17.64 16.33
CA SER A 421 -37.88 19.04 16.80
C SER A 421 -38.92 19.22 17.90
N ALA A 422 -38.61 19.96 18.96
CA ALA A 422 -39.56 20.21 20.06
C ALA A 422 -40.95 20.63 19.52
N GLU A 423 -40.95 21.36 18.40
CA GLU A 423 -42.12 21.76 17.62
C GLU A 423 -42.85 20.56 17.00
N ALA A 424 -42.15 19.63 16.35
CA ALA A 424 -42.77 18.45 15.77
C ALA A 424 -43.33 17.48 16.84
N LYS A 425 -42.73 17.43 18.04
CA LYS A 425 -43.33 16.74 19.20
C LYS A 425 -44.56 17.46 19.74
N ALA A 426 -44.61 18.79 19.64
CA ALA A 426 -45.78 19.58 19.99
C ALA A 426 -46.91 19.40 18.97
N TYR A 427 -46.62 19.46 17.67
CA TYR A 427 -47.58 19.22 16.59
C TYR A 427 -48.14 17.79 16.60
N ALA A 428 -47.33 16.80 16.97
CA ALA A 428 -47.81 15.42 17.10
C ALA A 428 -48.80 15.20 18.26
N LYS A 429 -48.80 16.10 19.27
CA LYS A 429 -49.74 16.08 20.39
C LYS A 429 -51.02 16.89 20.12
N GLN A 430 -51.00 17.77 19.12
CA GLN A 430 -52.15 18.59 18.77
C GLN A 430 -53.18 17.76 17.99
N VAL A 431 -54.45 17.88 18.37
CA VAL A 431 -55.55 17.26 17.65
C VAL A 431 -55.93 18.18 16.48
N PRO A 432 -55.86 17.72 15.21
CA PRO A 432 -56.09 18.60 14.05
C PRO A 432 -57.46 19.28 14.03
N SER A 433 -58.49 18.65 14.60
CA SER A 433 -59.84 19.23 14.67
C SER A 433 -59.96 20.38 15.67
N GLU A 434 -59.21 20.33 16.78
CA GLU A 434 -59.17 21.42 17.77
C GLU A 434 -58.40 22.61 17.20
N VAL A 435 -57.24 22.36 16.57
CA VAL A 435 -56.47 23.43 15.91
C VAL A 435 -57.25 24.10 14.79
N LEU A 436 -58.04 23.33 14.01
CA LEU A 436 -58.90 23.91 12.97
C LEU A 436 -60.06 24.72 13.56
N PHE A 437 -60.60 24.30 14.70
CA PHE A 437 -61.65 25.04 15.40
C PHE A 437 -61.09 26.36 15.96
N ASP A 438 -59.96 26.31 16.64
CA ASP A 438 -59.28 27.49 17.19
C ASP A 438 -58.88 28.46 16.06
N LEU A 439 -58.35 27.96 14.93
CA LEU A 439 -58.06 28.77 13.75
C LEU A 439 -59.32 29.42 13.17
N GLN A 440 -60.45 28.70 13.14
CA GLN A 440 -61.72 29.24 12.67
C GLN A 440 -62.28 30.32 13.60
N THR A 441 -62.07 30.18 14.92
CA THR A 441 -62.46 31.21 15.89
C THR A 441 -61.54 32.42 15.84
N ASP A 442 -60.25 32.23 15.59
CA ASP A 442 -59.28 33.32 15.47
C ASP A 442 -59.45 34.12 14.17
N ILE A 443 -59.93 33.48 13.11
CA ILE A 443 -60.25 34.11 11.81
C ILE A 443 -61.69 34.68 11.80
N ASP A 444 -62.47 34.51 12.88
CA ASP A 444 -63.83 35.04 12.94
C ASP A 444 -63.80 36.58 12.78
N PRO A 445 -64.38 37.12 11.69
CA PRO A 445 -64.33 38.54 11.40
C PRO A 445 -65.02 39.37 12.49
N THR A 446 -65.88 38.79 13.33
CA THR A 446 -66.58 39.53 14.39
C THR A 446 -65.70 39.92 15.57
N VAL A 447 -64.57 39.23 15.76
CA VAL A 447 -63.62 39.46 16.88
C VAL A 447 -62.39 40.25 16.44
N MET A 448 -62.05 40.23 15.14
CA MET A 448 -60.90 40.95 14.60
C MET A 448 -61.21 42.40 14.23
N GLU A 449 -60.32 43.34 14.58
CA GLU A 449 -60.42 44.74 14.14
C GLU A 449 -60.29 44.83 12.60
N HIS A 450 -61.21 45.58 12.00
CA HIS A 450 -61.24 45.84 10.57
C HIS A 450 -60.50 47.14 10.26
N ASP A 451 -59.82 47.19 9.12
CA ASP A 451 -59.30 48.45 8.60
C ASP A 451 -60.47 49.36 8.15
N ALA A 452 -60.26 50.67 8.03
CA ALA A 452 -61.33 51.63 7.71
C ALA A 452 -62.05 51.36 6.36
N ALA A 453 -61.48 50.48 5.53
CA ALA A 453 -62.04 49.99 4.27
C ALA A 453 -62.82 48.65 4.38
N GLY A 454 -63.03 48.11 5.59
CA GLY A 454 -63.78 46.87 5.82
C GLY A 454 -63.01 45.58 5.47
N GLY A 455 -61.69 45.67 5.28
CA GLY A 455 -60.80 44.52 5.10
C GLY A 455 -60.28 44.00 6.45
N LEU A 456 -59.98 42.71 6.53
CA LEU A 456 -59.32 42.07 7.68
C LEU A 456 -57.94 42.71 7.90
N ASN A 457 -57.70 43.28 9.09
CA ASN A 457 -56.40 43.87 9.42
C ASN A 457 -55.40 42.77 9.85
N LEU A 458 -54.83 42.09 8.85
CA LEU A 458 -53.84 41.02 9.02
C LEU A 458 -52.62 41.45 9.84
N ARG A 459 -52.32 42.75 9.93
CA ARG A 459 -51.14 43.26 10.67
C ARG A 459 -51.33 43.15 12.18
N VAL A 460 -52.51 43.51 12.68
CA VAL A 460 -52.88 43.37 14.10
C VAL A 460 -53.04 41.89 14.47
N ALA A 461 -53.63 41.10 13.58
CA ALA A 461 -53.81 39.66 13.73
C ALA A 461 -52.48 38.89 13.84
N ILE A 462 -51.46 39.27 13.07
CA ILE A 462 -50.11 38.69 13.12
C ILE A 462 -49.29 39.29 14.29
N GLY A 463 -49.84 40.27 15.02
CA GLY A 463 -49.18 40.91 16.16
C GLY A 463 -48.06 41.88 15.78
N VAL A 464 -48.05 42.38 14.54
CA VAL A 464 -47.05 43.32 14.04
C VAL A 464 -47.64 44.73 14.08
N LEU A 465 -47.46 45.41 15.22
CA LEU A 465 -47.74 46.84 15.39
C LEU A 465 -46.42 47.60 15.28
N GLU A 466 -46.22 48.31 14.18
CA GLU A 466 -44.99 49.09 13.92
C GLU A 466 -44.86 50.30 14.87
N ASP A 467 -45.99 50.77 15.43
CA ASP A 467 -46.11 51.95 16.29
C ASP A 467 -46.21 51.63 17.80
N SER A 468 -46.14 50.35 18.21
CA SER A 468 -46.17 49.97 19.64
C SER A 468 -44.77 50.20 20.24
N ASP A 469 -44.64 51.28 21.00
CA ASP A 469 -43.43 51.61 21.76
C ASP A 469 -43.35 50.66 22.96
N SER A 470 -42.35 49.79 22.95
CA SER A 470 -42.30 48.54 23.71
C SER A 470 -41.99 48.69 25.20
N GLU A 471 -42.49 49.72 25.88
CA GLU A 471 -42.19 49.94 27.31
C GLU A 471 -43.40 49.92 28.25
N ASP A 472 -44.66 49.84 27.79
CA ASP A 472 -45.81 49.97 28.72
C ASP A 472 -47.04 49.06 28.49
N ASP A 473 -46.98 48.05 27.61
CA ASP A 473 -48.12 47.14 27.42
C ASP A 473 -48.02 45.88 28.31
N GLU A 474 -48.85 45.81 29.36
CA GLU A 474 -49.01 44.69 30.31
C GLU A 474 -49.56 43.38 29.67
N THR A 475 -49.70 43.30 28.35
CA THR A 475 -50.11 42.07 27.66
C THR A 475 -48.93 41.45 26.93
N GLU A 476 -48.36 40.39 27.49
CA GLU A 476 -47.36 39.54 26.84
C GLU A 476 -47.98 38.85 25.60
N LYS A 477 -48.00 39.55 24.46
CA LYS A 477 -48.38 38.94 23.18
C LYS A 477 -47.24 38.05 22.71
N THR A 478 -47.56 36.82 22.34
CA THR A 478 -46.59 35.83 21.86
C THR A 478 -45.83 36.37 20.64
N ALA A 479 -44.50 36.44 20.74
CA ALA A 479 -43.65 36.97 19.68
C ALA A 479 -43.85 36.21 18.37
N HIS A 480 -44.32 36.90 17.34
CA HIS A 480 -44.54 36.35 16.01
C HIS A 480 -43.41 36.75 15.04
N VAL A 481 -43.22 35.98 13.97
CA VAL A 481 -42.20 36.23 12.94
C VAL A 481 -42.48 37.58 12.27
N GLY A 482 -41.55 38.52 12.38
CA GLY A 482 -41.69 39.90 11.85
C GLY A 482 -41.91 40.97 12.92
N SER A 483 -42.07 40.59 14.19
CA SER A 483 -42.04 41.52 15.33
C SER A 483 -40.63 42.11 15.55
N LYS A 484 -40.55 43.30 16.17
CA LYS A 484 -39.29 43.98 16.48
C LYS A 484 -38.35 43.12 17.35
N SER A 485 -38.90 42.33 18.28
CA SER A 485 -38.12 41.37 19.09
C SER A 485 -37.56 40.23 18.24
N SER A 486 -38.36 39.63 17.37
CA SER A 486 -37.88 38.59 16.44
C SER A 486 -36.81 39.11 15.46
N LEU A 487 -36.92 40.37 15.02
CA LEU A 487 -35.90 41.03 14.21
C LEU A 487 -34.62 41.30 15.00
N ALA A 488 -34.73 41.69 16.28
CA ALA A 488 -33.57 41.88 17.15
C ALA A 488 -32.84 40.55 17.42
N ASP A 489 -33.58 39.46 17.64
CA ASP A 489 -33.02 38.12 17.83
C ASP A 489 -32.37 37.60 16.55
N ALA A 490 -33.03 37.76 15.39
CA ALA A 490 -32.46 37.41 14.09
C ALA A 490 -31.20 38.24 13.78
N GLN A 491 -31.21 39.55 14.09
CA GLN A 491 -30.04 40.41 13.95
C GLN A 491 -28.91 39.96 14.86
N LYS A 492 -29.18 39.58 16.11
CA LYS A 492 -28.19 39.04 17.04
C LYS A 492 -27.58 37.75 16.49
N GLN A 493 -28.40 36.84 15.96
CA GLN A 493 -27.94 35.60 15.35
C GLN A 493 -27.08 35.85 14.10
N ILE A 494 -27.45 36.81 13.24
CA ILE A 494 -26.65 37.20 12.08
C ILE A 494 -25.31 37.81 12.52
N LEU A 495 -25.30 38.70 13.51
CA LEU A 495 -24.07 39.30 14.03
C LEU A 495 -23.16 38.25 14.66
N GLU A 496 -23.71 37.28 15.39
CA GLU A 496 -22.99 36.15 15.95
C GLU A 496 -22.38 35.29 14.83
N GLY A 497 -23.15 34.96 13.79
CA GLY A 497 -22.65 34.23 12.61
C GLY A 497 -21.56 34.98 11.85
N ILE A 498 -21.67 36.30 11.69
CA ILE A 498 -20.63 37.14 11.08
C ILE A 498 -19.38 37.13 11.96
N SER A 499 -19.53 37.18 13.28
CA SER A 499 -18.40 37.13 14.22
C SER A 499 -17.66 35.80 14.16
N ALA A 500 -18.38 34.67 14.11
CA ALA A 500 -17.81 33.34 13.97
C ALA A 500 -17.09 33.19 12.62
N ARG A 501 -17.73 33.61 11.52
CA ARG A 501 -17.12 33.56 10.18
C ARG A 501 -15.90 34.47 10.05
N ARG A 502 -15.87 35.61 10.75
CA ARG A 502 -14.70 36.49 10.80
C ARG A 502 -13.52 35.83 11.52
N GLN A 503 -13.78 35.04 12.57
CA GLN A 503 -12.74 34.25 13.25
C GLN A 503 -12.17 33.15 12.35
N GLU A 504 -13.01 32.52 11.53
CA GLU A 504 -12.58 31.51 10.56
C GLU A 504 -11.80 32.09 9.37
N ILE A 505 -12.26 33.21 8.78
CA ILE A 505 -11.64 33.82 7.59
C ILE A 505 -10.33 34.53 7.92
N ASN A 506 -10.26 35.27 9.03
CA ASN A 506 -9.06 35.98 9.43
C ASN A 506 -8.09 35.09 10.22
N GLY A 507 -7.91 33.84 9.78
CA GLY A 507 -7.07 32.83 10.41
C GLY A 507 -5.85 33.48 11.08
N SER A 508 -5.88 33.46 12.42
CA SER A 508 -4.83 33.86 13.35
C SER A 508 -3.63 34.56 12.70
N ASN A 509 -3.58 35.90 12.77
CA ASN A 509 -2.32 36.63 12.64
C ASN A 509 -1.22 35.87 13.42
N SER A 510 0.01 35.81 12.92
CA SER A 510 1.11 35.00 13.50
C SER A 510 1.48 35.35 14.96
N THR A 511 0.91 36.42 15.50
CA THR A 511 0.99 36.80 16.92
C THR A 511 -0.13 36.22 17.79
N THR A 512 -1.25 35.81 17.18
CA THR A 512 -2.37 35.10 17.81
C THR A 512 -2.15 33.59 17.83
N SER A 513 -1.25 33.04 17.01
CA SER A 513 -1.02 31.58 16.93
C SER A 513 -0.40 31.00 18.18
N LEU A 514 0.40 31.80 18.89
CA LEU A 514 0.94 31.45 20.20
C LEU A 514 -0.04 31.76 21.35
N ALA A 515 -1.12 32.52 21.09
CA ALA A 515 -2.13 32.91 22.08
C ALA A 515 -1.59 33.44 23.43
N GLY A 516 -0.39 34.04 23.42
CA GLY A 516 0.31 34.53 24.61
C GLY A 516 1.19 33.50 25.35
N LEU A 517 1.31 32.28 24.83
CA LEU A 517 2.25 31.26 25.32
C LEU A 517 3.66 31.48 24.75
N SER A 518 4.66 31.03 25.51
CA SER A 518 6.03 30.96 25.01
C SER A 518 6.16 29.90 23.91
N GLN A 519 7.09 30.09 22.96
CA GLN A 519 7.35 29.11 21.88
C GLN A 519 7.64 27.71 22.43
N LYS A 520 8.37 27.62 23.57
CA LYS A 520 8.69 26.34 24.21
C LYS A 520 7.45 25.63 24.73
N LEU A 521 6.53 26.36 25.36
CA LEU A 521 5.26 25.80 25.84
C LEU A 521 4.36 25.40 24.69
N PHE A 522 4.31 26.20 23.63
CA PHE A 522 3.53 25.88 22.44
C PHE A 522 4.08 24.66 21.70
N ASP A 523 5.40 24.56 21.51
CA ASP A 523 6.03 23.36 20.94
C ASP A 523 5.78 22.13 21.81
N ARG A 524 5.81 22.28 23.14
CA ARG A 524 5.44 21.20 24.06
C ARG A 524 3.96 20.83 23.95
N LEU A 525 3.06 21.81 23.83
CA LEU A 525 1.62 21.60 23.70
C LEU A 525 1.24 20.92 22.38
N THR A 526 1.88 21.30 21.29
CA THR A 526 1.67 20.68 19.98
C THR A 526 2.14 19.22 19.99
N LEU A 527 3.26 18.94 20.68
CA LEU A 527 3.79 17.59 20.87
C LEU A 527 2.88 16.74 21.79
N THR A 528 2.39 17.30 22.91
CA THR A 528 1.42 16.61 23.75
C THR A 528 0.13 16.33 22.99
N ASN A 529 -0.39 17.28 22.22
CA ASN A 529 -1.57 17.07 21.37
C ASN A 529 -1.35 15.98 20.31
N ALA A 530 -0.20 15.99 19.63
CA ALA A 530 0.12 14.95 18.66
C ALA A 530 0.16 13.57 19.32
N THR A 531 0.80 13.45 20.50
CA THR A 531 0.87 12.17 21.21
C THR A 531 -0.47 11.72 21.78
N THR A 532 -1.31 12.64 22.30
CA THR A 532 -2.65 12.29 22.79
C THR A 532 -3.56 11.80 21.67
N ILE A 533 -3.53 12.45 20.51
CA ILE A 533 -4.31 12.04 19.33
C ILE A 533 -3.89 10.65 18.84
N GLU A 534 -2.61 10.34 18.87
CA GLU A 534 -2.11 9.00 18.48
C GLU A 534 -2.58 7.91 19.43
N PHE A 535 -2.52 8.15 20.76
CA PHE A 535 -3.08 7.22 21.73
C PHE A 535 -4.59 7.07 21.58
N LEU A 536 -5.29 8.16 21.27
CA LEU A 536 -6.74 8.13 21.02
C LEU A 536 -7.07 7.32 19.76
N HIS A 537 -6.32 7.51 18.68
CA HIS A 537 -6.50 6.74 17.44
C HIS A 537 -6.26 5.26 17.69
N HIS A 538 -5.20 4.91 18.43
CA HIS A 538 -4.92 3.53 18.79
C HIS A 538 -6.01 2.92 19.67
N PHE A 539 -6.51 3.68 20.65
CA PHE A 539 -7.64 3.29 21.49
C PHE A 539 -8.87 2.96 20.63
N TRP A 540 -9.27 3.82 19.70
CA TRP A 540 -10.46 3.56 18.87
C TRP A 540 -10.28 2.39 17.91
N LEU A 541 -9.09 2.20 17.35
CA LEU A 541 -8.80 1.06 16.50
C LEU A 541 -8.97 -0.27 17.25
N LEU A 542 -8.53 -0.34 18.51
CA LEU A 542 -8.66 -1.54 19.34
C LEU A 542 -10.06 -1.68 19.93
N PHE A 543 -10.66 -0.58 20.38
CA PHE A 543 -12.00 -0.57 20.97
C PHE A 543 -13.06 -1.02 19.98
N LEU A 544 -12.94 -0.59 18.71
CA LEU A 544 -13.88 -0.95 17.65
C LEU A 544 -13.54 -2.29 16.97
N SER A 545 -12.35 -2.86 17.19
CA SER A 545 -12.02 -4.17 16.59
C SER A 545 -12.76 -5.32 17.26
N GLY A 546 -13.15 -5.18 18.53
CA GLY A 546 -13.91 -6.21 19.27
C GLY A 546 -13.11 -7.48 19.57
N ASP A 547 -11.77 -7.43 19.46
CA ASP A 547 -10.91 -8.59 19.70
C ASP A 547 -10.70 -8.84 21.21
N PRO A 548 -11.14 -9.98 21.76
CA PRO A 548 -11.06 -10.24 23.21
C PRO A 548 -9.61 -10.41 23.70
N GLU A 549 -8.69 -10.89 22.85
CA GLU A 549 -7.27 -11.05 23.21
C GLU A 549 -6.57 -9.71 23.49
N LYS A 550 -7.08 -8.61 22.91
CA LYS A 550 -6.49 -7.27 23.04
C LYS A 550 -7.14 -6.44 24.14
N ALA A 551 -8.11 -6.97 24.88
CA ALA A 551 -8.79 -6.28 25.98
C ALA A 551 -7.81 -5.84 27.09
N GLY A 552 -6.79 -6.65 27.38
CA GLY A 552 -5.74 -6.31 28.35
C GLY A 552 -4.85 -5.13 27.91
N GLU A 553 -4.67 -4.93 26.60
CA GLU A 553 -3.98 -3.75 26.05
C GLU A 553 -4.86 -2.52 26.15
N LEU A 554 -6.17 -2.68 25.97
CA LEU A 554 -7.14 -1.59 26.02
C LEU A 554 -7.25 -0.96 27.42
N ALA A 555 -7.25 -1.78 28.48
CA ALA A 555 -7.20 -1.26 29.86
C ALA A 555 -5.94 -0.41 30.12
N ARG A 556 -4.79 -0.82 29.58
CA ARG A 556 -3.53 -0.06 29.69
C ARG A 556 -3.57 1.21 28.87
N LEU A 557 -4.22 1.20 27.71
CA LEU A 557 -4.41 2.40 26.90
C LEU A 557 -5.27 3.43 27.60
N VAL A 558 -6.32 3.01 28.30
CA VAL A 558 -7.13 3.94 29.10
C VAL A 558 -6.29 4.61 30.19
N GLU A 559 -5.42 3.86 30.86
CA GLU A 559 -4.44 4.45 31.80
C GLU A 559 -3.53 5.47 31.10
N THR A 560 -3.12 5.23 29.85
CA THR A 560 -2.34 6.21 29.07
C THR A 560 -3.14 7.46 28.70
N LEU A 561 -4.43 7.32 28.44
CA LEU A 561 -5.33 8.43 28.14
C LEU A 561 -5.55 9.30 29.39
N ASP A 562 -5.69 8.68 30.57
CA ASP A 562 -5.77 9.40 31.84
C ASP A 562 -4.44 10.12 32.15
N ARG A 563 -3.28 9.46 31.94
CA ARG A 563 -1.97 10.12 32.05
C ARG A 563 -1.77 11.23 31.01
N ALA A 564 -2.37 11.11 29.83
CA ALA A 564 -2.35 12.14 28.80
C ALA A 564 -3.16 13.37 29.24
N MET A 565 -4.29 13.18 29.93
CA MET A 565 -5.03 14.26 30.57
C MET A 565 -4.19 14.95 31.66
N ASP A 566 -3.48 14.19 32.48
CA ASP A 566 -2.55 14.74 33.47
C ASP A 566 -1.42 15.56 32.81
N ARG A 567 -0.88 15.10 31.69
CA ARG A 567 0.13 15.85 30.92
C ARG A 567 -0.42 17.17 30.38
N ILE A 568 -1.66 17.20 29.90
CA ILE A 568 -2.29 18.47 29.48
C ILE A 568 -2.42 19.41 30.68
N ASN A 569 -2.82 18.87 31.84
CA ASN A 569 -2.94 19.65 33.07
C ASN A 569 -1.58 20.16 33.59
N THR A 570 -0.48 19.42 33.44
CA THR A 570 0.85 19.92 33.82
C THR A 570 1.33 21.03 32.89
N VAL A 571 1.10 20.90 31.57
CA VAL A 571 1.40 21.97 30.62
C VAL A 571 0.59 23.23 30.92
N ALA A 572 -0.68 23.06 31.30
CA ALA A 572 -1.54 24.16 31.70
C ALA A 572 -1.05 24.87 32.97
N LYS A 573 -0.62 24.12 34.00
CA LYS A 573 -0.03 24.67 35.23
C LYS A 573 1.26 25.44 34.97
N ASP A 574 2.15 24.90 34.14
CA ASP A 574 3.39 25.57 33.79
C ASP A 574 3.14 26.85 32.97
N ALA A 575 2.11 26.86 32.11
CA ALA A 575 1.68 28.06 31.40
C ALA A 575 1.15 29.14 32.34
N GLU A 576 0.41 28.76 33.39
CA GLU A 576 -0.03 29.69 34.43
C GLU A 576 1.16 30.23 35.24
N ALA A 577 2.16 29.39 35.53
CA ALA A 577 3.38 29.83 36.21
C ALA A 577 4.19 30.84 35.38
N GLU A 578 4.35 30.63 34.07
CA GLU A 578 5.00 31.62 33.18
C GLU A 578 4.21 32.93 33.12
N ARG A 579 2.87 32.85 33.09
CA ARG A 579 2.00 34.02 33.14
C ARG A 579 2.15 34.79 34.46
N ASP A 580 2.19 34.09 35.59
CA ASP A 580 2.40 34.69 36.91
C ASP A 580 3.76 35.36 37.03
N ASP A 581 4.81 34.79 36.42
CA ASP A 581 6.13 35.39 36.36
C ASP A 581 6.15 36.67 35.53
N ILE A 582 5.43 36.71 34.41
CA ILE A 582 5.26 37.94 33.59
C ILE A 582 4.51 39.00 34.41
N ILE A 583 3.43 38.60 35.09
CA ILE A 583 2.66 39.50 35.98
C ILE A 583 3.55 40.03 37.11
N ARG A 584 4.42 39.20 37.70
CA ARG A 584 5.34 39.60 38.78
C ARG A 584 6.37 40.60 38.29
N LYS A 585 6.99 40.37 37.13
CA LYS A 585 7.95 41.29 36.50
C LYS A 585 7.30 42.63 36.16
N GLN A 586 6.08 42.60 35.61
CA GLN A 586 5.36 43.82 35.29
C GLN A 586 4.98 44.61 36.56
N LYS A 587 4.56 43.93 37.63
CA LYS A 587 4.32 44.56 38.94
C LYS A 587 5.58 45.16 39.55
N GLN A 588 6.72 44.48 39.45
CA GLN A 588 8.02 45.02 39.89
C GLN A 588 8.41 46.26 39.09
N HIS A 589 8.30 46.21 37.76
CA HIS A 589 8.58 47.36 36.91
C HIS A 589 7.69 48.57 37.23
N ILE A 590 6.39 48.36 37.48
CA ILE A 590 5.48 49.43 37.89
C ILE A 590 5.90 50.02 39.26
N ARG A 591 6.39 49.20 40.18
CA ARG A 591 6.91 49.66 41.48
C ARG A 591 8.18 50.49 41.29
N ASP A 592 9.13 50.02 40.50
CA ASP A 592 10.38 50.73 40.22
C ASP A 592 10.13 52.08 39.54
N VAL A 593 9.21 52.13 38.57
CA VAL A 593 8.82 53.38 37.90
C VAL A 593 8.10 54.32 38.86
N TRP A 594 7.29 53.81 39.78
CA TRP A 594 6.69 54.62 40.84
C TRP A 594 7.77 55.22 41.75
N GLU A 595 8.76 54.42 42.17
CA GLU A 595 9.86 54.86 43.05
C GLU A 595 10.74 55.91 42.37
N GLN A 596 10.98 55.79 41.06
CA GLN A 596 11.82 56.72 40.31
C GLN A 596 11.10 57.99 39.83
N THR A 597 9.81 57.91 39.49
CA THR A 597 9.10 59.01 38.80
C THR A 597 7.91 59.58 39.56
N GLY A 598 7.47 58.93 40.65
CA GLY A 598 6.27 59.30 41.42
C GLY A 598 4.95 59.16 40.67
N LYS A 599 4.97 58.70 39.41
CA LYS A 599 3.77 58.55 38.57
C LYS A 599 3.21 57.13 38.68
N LYS A 600 1.91 57.03 38.96
CA LYS A 600 1.21 55.74 39.06
C LYS A 600 0.72 55.28 37.69
N ILE A 601 1.29 54.19 37.18
CA ILE A 601 0.80 53.50 35.98
C ILE A 601 -0.41 52.64 36.38
N LYS A 602 -1.56 52.84 35.71
CA LYS A 602 -2.71 51.93 35.82
C LYS A 602 -2.46 50.74 34.89
N TRP A 603 -2.47 49.53 35.45
CA TRP A 603 -2.25 48.29 34.72
C TRP A 603 -3.18 47.20 35.23
N ASP A 604 -3.86 46.53 34.30
CA ASP A 604 -4.79 45.45 34.60
C ASP A 604 -4.10 44.08 34.41
N PRO A 605 -3.99 43.24 35.46
CA PRO A 605 -3.39 41.92 35.37
C PRO A 605 -4.08 40.98 34.38
N LYS A 606 -5.37 41.22 34.07
CA LYS A 606 -6.16 40.42 33.13
C LYS A 606 -5.81 40.68 31.65
N SER A 607 -5.04 41.72 31.36
CA SER A 607 -4.61 42.06 30.00
C SER A 607 -3.45 41.18 29.49
N VAL A 608 -2.80 40.42 30.38
CA VAL A 608 -1.75 39.47 29.99
C VAL A 608 -2.39 38.24 29.35
N ALA A 609 -2.19 38.10 28.04
CA ALA A 609 -2.55 36.92 27.26
C ALA A 609 -1.70 35.71 27.65
N GLY A 610 -2.26 34.50 27.51
CA GLY A 610 -1.63 33.23 27.92
C GLY A 610 -2.19 32.67 29.23
N GLY A 611 -1.58 31.59 29.73
CA GLY A 611 -2.00 30.89 30.95
C GLY A 611 -2.79 29.60 30.71
N GLU A 612 -3.26 29.01 31.79
CA GLU A 612 -3.99 27.73 31.81
C GLU A 612 -5.26 27.80 30.96
N LYS A 613 -5.99 28.91 31.01
CA LYS A 613 -7.25 29.09 30.27
C LYS A 613 -7.05 28.90 28.76
N VAL A 614 -5.99 29.50 28.21
CA VAL A 614 -5.66 29.41 26.79
C VAL A 614 -5.27 27.98 26.40
N VAL A 615 -4.48 27.30 27.24
CA VAL A 615 -4.11 25.89 27.01
C VAL A 615 -5.35 25.00 26.99
N ARG A 616 -6.30 25.21 27.91
CA ARG A 616 -7.56 24.45 27.95
C ARG A 616 -8.47 24.74 26.76
N GLU A 617 -8.56 25.99 26.32
CA GLU A 617 -9.32 26.37 25.12
C GLU A 617 -8.72 25.74 23.85
N MET A 618 -7.39 25.78 23.70
CA MET A 618 -6.70 25.15 22.57
C MET A 618 -6.84 23.62 22.55
N MET A 619 -6.79 22.99 23.73
CA MET A 619 -6.87 21.54 23.87
C MET A 619 -8.30 21.04 24.10
N GLU A 620 -9.32 21.91 24.05
CA GLU A 620 -10.70 21.56 24.33
C GLU A 620 -11.21 20.37 23.49
N PRO A 621 -10.93 20.29 22.17
CA PRO A 621 -11.35 19.14 21.37
C PRO A 621 -10.68 17.83 21.83
N ALA A 622 -9.39 17.89 22.18
CA ALA A 622 -8.64 16.73 22.66
C ALA A 622 -9.17 16.27 24.03
N ILE A 623 -9.45 17.20 24.95
CA ILE A 623 -10.03 16.90 26.26
C ILE A 623 -11.41 16.26 26.10
N LYS A 624 -12.28 16.81 25.25
CA LYS A 624 -13.60 16.23 24.95
C LYS A 624 -13.48 14.82 24.36
N ALA A 625 -12.50 14.59 23.49
CA ALA A 625 -12.26 13.27 22.91
C ALA A 625 -11.76 12.25 23.95
N LEU A 626 -10.85 12.65 24.85
CA LEU A 626 -10.37 11.83 25.95
C LEU A 626 -11.50 11.47 26.93
N ASP A 627 -12.33 12.45 27.30
CA ASP A 627 -13.51 12.24 28.15
C ASP A 627 -14.53 11.31 27.49
N LYS A 628 -14.72 11.41 26.18
CA LYS A 628 -15.61 10.51 25.44
C LYS A 628 -15.07 9.08 25.42
N ALA A 629 -13.79 8.92 25.12
CA ALA A 629 -13.12 7.62 25.10
C ALA A 629 -13.19 6.93 26.47
N SER A 630 -12.88 7.65 27.55
CA SER A 630 -12.94 7.10 28.92
C SER A 630 -14.37 6.74 29.34
N LYS A 631 -15.38 7.54 28.97
CA LYS A 631 -16.80 7.25 29.22
C LYS A 631 -17.29 6.03 28.46
N GLU A 632 -16.97 5.91 27.17
CA GLU A 632 -17.37 4.76 26.35
C GLU A 632 -16.69 3.48 26.82
N TYR A 633 -15.42 3.54 27.21
CA TYR A 633 -14.74 2.41 27.84
C TYR A 633 -15.42 1.98 29.15
N ARG A 634 -15.67 2.91 30.08
CA ARG A 634 -16.36 2.59 31.35
C ARG A 634 -17.75 2.02 31.11
N LYS A 635 -18.48 2.51 30.10
CA LYS A 635 -19.78 1.97 29.70
C LYS A 635 -19.67 0.54 29.16
N ALA A 636 -18.67 0.25 28.33
CA ALA A 636 -18.42 -1.09 27.81
C ALA A 636 -18.03 -2.07 28.92
N LEU A 637 -17.12 -1.65 29.82
CA LEU A 637 -16.69 -2.44 30.97
C LEU A 637 -17.84 -2.74 31.93
N ALA A 638 -18.73 -1.78 32.18
CA ALA A 638 -19.96 -2.00 32.95
C ALA A 638 -20.93 -2.97 32.26
N ALA A 639 -21.02 -2.94 30.92
CA ALA A 639 -21.85 -3.86 30.15
C ALA A 639 -21.30 -5.30 30.14
N GLU A 640 -19.98 -5.47 30.24
CA GLU A 640 -19.31 -6.77 30.34
C GLU A 640 -19.34 -7.36 31.77
N GLY A 641 -19.88 -6.63 32.75
CA GLY A 641 -20.06 -7.13 34.12
C GLY A 641 -18.78 -7.23 34.94
N VAL A 642 -17.68 -6.63 34.48
CA VAL A 642 -16.42 -6.54 35.22
C VAL A 642 -16.49 -5.29 36.09
N GLU A 643 -17.17 -5.35 37.24
CA GLU A 643 -17.09 -4.26 38.22
C GLU A 643 -15.66 -4.11 38.75
N THR A 644 -15.07 -2.93 38.57
CA THR A 644 -13.84 -2.52 39.26
C THR A 644 -14.16 -2.26 40.73
N ALA A 645 -13.55 -3.03 41.62
CA ALA A 645 -13.33 -2.65 43.00
C ALA A 645 -12.26 -1.53 43.10
#